data_AF-A0A8C0M3D3-F1
#
_entry.id   AF-A0A8C0M3D3-F1
#
_cell.length_a   1.000
_cell.length_b   1.000
_cell.length_c   1.000
_cell.angle_alpha   90.00
_cell.angle_beta   90.00
_cell.angle_gamma   90.00
#
_symmetry.space_group_name_H-M   'P 1'
#
loop_
_entity.id
_entity.type
_entity.pdbx_description
1 polymer ?
#
loop_
_entity_poly.entity_id
_entity_poly.type
_entity_poly.pdbx_seq_one_letter_code
_entity_poly.pdbx_strand_id
1 'polypeptide(L)'
;MDASIWSNELIELFIVIGNKRANDFWAGNLQKDEELHMDSPVEKRKNFITQKYKEGRFRKTLLASLTKEELNKALCAAVVKPDVLETMALLFSGADVMCATGDPVYSTPYLLAKKAGQSLQMEFLYHNKFSDFPQHDIHSEGGLSQESSQSTFLCDFLYQAPSAASKLSSEKKLLEETNKKWCVLEGGFLSYYENDKSTTPNGTINISEVICLAVHKEDFYLNTGPIFTFEIYLPSERAFLFGAETSQAQRKWTEAIAKHFVPFVAENLTEADYDLIGQLYYKDCHALDQWRKGWFSMEKSSLRFCLQMQEVQEDRMHLRRLQELTISTVVQNGEKMDILLLVEKGRTLYIHGHTKLDFTVWHTAIEKAAGTDGNALQDQQLSKNDVPIIVNSCIAFVTQYGLGCKYIYQKNGDPLHISELLESFKKDARSFKLRAGKHQLEDVTGVLKNFLSDIDDALLTKELYPYWISALDTQEDKERIKKYGAFIRTLPGVNRATLAAVIEHLYRVQKCSEINHMNAHNLALVFSSCLFQTKGQTSEEVNVIEDLINNYVEIFEVKEDQVKQMDIENSFITKWKDTQVSQAGDLLIEVYVEKKEPDCSIIIRISPVMEAEELTNDILAIKNIIPTKGDIWATFEVIENEELERPLHYTENVLEQVLRWSSLAEPGSAYLVVKRFLTIDTIKHYNERRTLESIKEGVLKIKEEPSKILSGNKFQDRYFVLRDGYLFLYKDSKSSKYDKMFSLASMKFYLGVKKKMKPPTSWGLTAYSEKHHWHICCDSLQTQMEWMANVFIAQHENDIWPPAGKERKRSITKNPKIGGLPLIPIQHERSATLAREILRMRGQNWKDCSSVKSGIRSWGIAAS
;
A
#
# COMPACT_ATOMS: atom_id res chain seq x y z
N MET A 1 -44.57 -5.27 39.41
CA MET A 1 -43.42 -4.59 38.80
C MET A 1 -42.21 -4.88 39.68
N ASP A 2 -41.04 -5.04 39.09
CA ASP A 2 -39.80 -5.26 39.84
C ASP A 2 -39.51 -4.04 40.72
N ALA A 3 -39.57 -4.19 42.04
CA ALA A 3 -39.39 -3.09 42.99
C ALA A 3 -37.93 -2.58 43.06
N SER A 4 -36.98 -3.29 42.43
CA SER A 4 -35.60 -2.82 42.26
C SER A 4 -35.44 -1.82 41.10
N ILE A 5 -36.42 -1.78 40.18
CA ILE A 5 -36.44 -0.89 39.00
C ILE A 5 -37.56 0.15 39.12
N TRP A 6 -38.71 -0.22 39.69
CA TRP A 6 -39.91 0.61 39.82
C TRP A 6 -40.11 1.05 41.27
N SER A 7 -39.56 2.22 41.60
CA SER A 7 -39.89 2.92 42.86
C SER A 7 -41.34 3.43 42.82
N ASN A 8 -41.95 3.63 44.00
CA ASN A 8 -43.30 4.20 44.08
C ASN A 8 -43.31 5.61 43.47
N GLU A 9 -42.23 6.37 43.66
CA GLU A 9 -42.02 7.71 43.15
C GLU A 9 -41.89 7.71 41.61
N LEU A 10 -41.21 6.72 41.02
CA LEU A 10 -41.11 6.59 39.56
C LEU A 10 -42.47 6.21 38.94
N ILE A 11 -43.24 5.32 39.58
CA ILE A 11 -44.60 4.97 39.13
C ILE A 11 -45.50 6.22 39.17
N GLU A 12 -45.45 6.98 40.27
CA GLU A 12 -46.19 8.22 40.42
C GLU A 12 -45.76 9.27 39.39
N LEU A 13 -44.46 9.37 39.09
CA LEU A 13 -43.92 10.24 38.04
C LEU A 13 -44.51 9.91 36.65
N PHE A 14 -44.63 8.63 36.30
CA PHE A 14 -45.27 8.21 35.04
C PHE A 14 -46.76 8.57 34.99
N ILE A 15 -47.47 8.49 36.12
CA ILE A 15 -48.88 8.90 36.23
C ILE A 15 -49.01 10.43 36.10
N VAL A 16 -48.10 11.18 36.73
CA VAL A 16 -48.10 12.65 36.73
C VAL A 16 -47.71 13.22 35.37
N ILE A 17 -46.70 12.66 34.70
CA ILE A 17 -46.31 13.11 33.35
C ILE A 17 -47.34 12.59 32.34
N GLY A 18 -47.44 11.28 32.16
CA GLY A 18 -48.38 10.63 31.24
C GLY A 18 -48.28 11.08 29.77
N ASN A 19 -48.77 10.25 28.85
CA ASN A 19 -48.67 10.56 27.42
C ASN A 19 -49.42 11.85 27.03
N LYS A 20 -50.58 12.10 27.66
CA LYS A 20 -51.40 13.29 27.35
C LYS A 20 -50.65 14.59 27.66
N ARG A 21 -50.13 14.75 28.88
CA ARG A 21 -49.48 15.99 29.31
C ARG A 21 -48.06 16.11 28.72
N ALA A 22 -47.36 15.00 28.52
CA ALA A 22 -46.09 15.01 27.77
C ALA A 22 -46.27 15.51 26.34
N ASN A 23 -47.38 15.17 25.68
CA ASN A 23 -47.67 15.62 24.32
C ASN A 23 -48.03 17.10 24.24
N ASP A 24 -48.56 17.72 25.31
CA ASP A 24 -48.77 19.18 25.35
C ASP A 24 -47.44 19.94 25.17
N PHE A 25 -46.31 19.31 25.52
CA PHE A 25 -44.97 19.81 25.23
C PHE A 25 -44.41 19.22 23.93
N TRP A 26 -44.21 17.90 23.83
CA TRP A 26 -43.49 17.25 22.71
C TRP A 26 -44.22 17.25 21.37
N ALA A 27 -45.52 17.49 21.36
CA ALA A 27 -46.34 17.62 20.15
C ALA A 27 -47.13 18.94 20.14
N GLY A 28 -46.71 19.94 20.93
CA GLY A 28 -47.43 21.20 21.07
C GLY A 28 -47.52 22.02 19.76
N ASN A 29 -46.61 21.79 18.82
CA ASN A 29 -46.59 22.41 17.48
C ASN A 29 -46.88 21.40 16.34
N LEU A 30 -47.28 20.17 16.66
CA LEU A 30 -47.55 19.13 15.65
C LEU A 30 -48.78 19.49 14.82
N GLN A 31 -48.62 19.56 13.49
CA GLN A 31 -49.76 19.79 12.59
C GLN A 31 -50.54 18.50 12.32
N LYS A 32 -51.83 18.62 12.00
CA LYS A 32 -52.71 17.46 11.79
C LYS A 32 -52.30 16.57 10.61
N ASP A 33 -51.63 17.13 9.60
CA ASP A 33 -51.10 16.42 8.44
C ASP A 33 -49.78 15.69 8.74
N GLU A 34 -49.10 16.04 9.84
CA GLU A 34 -47.89 15.38 10.32
C GLU A 34 -48.20 14.24 11.32
N GLU A 35 -49.47 14.01 11.68
CA GLU A 35 -49.88 12.95 12.59
C GLU A 35 -49.62 11.54 12.01
N LEU A 36 -49.09 10.67 12.85
CA LEU A 36 -48.72 9.32 12.48
C LEU A 36 -49.96 8.40 12.44
N HIS A 37 -50.30 7.88 11.26
CA HIS A 37 -51.39 6.90 11.10
C HIS A 37 -51.00 5.53 11.67
N MET A 38 -51.98 4.79 12.22
CA MET A 38 -51.75 3.49 12.87
C MET A 38 -51.09 2.45 11.96
N ASP A 39 -51.45 2.46 10.67
CA ASP A 39 -50.90 1.54 9.65
C ASP A 39 -49.60 2.02 9.00
N SER A 40 -48.91 3.00 9.60
CA SER A 40 -47.68 3.55 9.04
C SER A 40 -46.54 2.51 9.03
N PRO A 41 -45.73 2.45 7.96
CA PRO A 41 -44.54 1.60 7.87
C PRO A 41 -43.56 1.83 9.02
N VAL A 42 -42.77 0.81 9.37
CA VAL A 42 -41.81 0.84 10.50
C VAL A 42 -40.86 2.03 10.39
N GLU A 43 -40.37 2.31 9.19
CA GLU A 43 -39.43 3.38 8.89
C GLU A 43 -40.05 4.76 9.16
N LYS A 44 -41.32 4.95 8.79
CA LYS A 44 -42.06 6.19 9.05
C LYS A 44 -42.34 6.38 10.54
N ARG A 45 -42.66 5.30 11.26
CA ARG A 45 -42.83 5.32 12.72
C ARG A 45 -41.53 5.64 13.44
N LYS A 46 -40.41 5.06 12.99
CA LYS A 46 -39.06 5.33 13.53
C LYS A 46 -38.69 6.80 13.32
N ASN A 47 -38.87 7.32 12.11
CA ASN A 47 -38.57 8.71 11.79
C ASN A 47 -39.42 9.68 12.64
N PHE A 48 -40.72 9.42 12.78
CA PHE A 48 -41.60 10.24 13.62
C PHE A 48 -41.16 10.26 15.10
N ILE A 49 -40.76 9.11 15.66
CA ILE A 49 -40.23 9.02 17.03
C ILE A 49 -38.92 9.82 17.17
N THR A 50 -38.02 9.73 16.18
CA THR A 50 -36.76 10.49 16.16
C THR A 50 -37.03 12.00 16.09
N GLN A 51 -37.88 12.45 15.18
CA GLN A 51 -38.26 13.85 15.04
C GLN A 51 -38.90 14.42 16.30
N LYS A 52 -39.76 13.61 16.95
CA LYS A 52 -40.50 14.03 18.13
C LYS A 52 -39.61 14.15 19.39
N TYR A 53 -38.81 13.13 19.71
CA TYR A 53 -38.11 13.06 21.00
C TYR A 53 -36.60 13.30 20.92
N LYS A 54 -35.95 13.03 19.78
CA LYS A 54 -34.50 13.23 19.61
C LYS A 54 -34.20 14.62 19.03
N GLU A 55 -34.92 15.00 17.97
CA GLU A 55 -34.72 16.30 17.30
C GLU A 55 -35.61 17.40 17.92
N GLY A 56 -36.64 17.03 18.68
CA GLY A 56 -37.55 17.97 19.33
C GLY A 56 -38.36 18.83 18.36
N ARG A 57 -38.57 18.38 17.12
CA ARG A 57 -39.16 19.16 16.01
C ARG A 57 -40.53 19.75 16.32
N PHE A 58 -41.37 19.01 17.04
CA PHE A 58 -42.77 19.41 17.33
C PHE A 58 -42.95 20.00 18.73
N ARG A 59 -41.85 20.24 19.47
CA ARG A 59 -41.91 20.72 20.84
C ARG A 59 -42.52 22.12 20.91
N LYS A 60 -43.26 22.41 21.98
CA LYS A 60 -43.89 23.70 22.22
C LYS A 60 -42.83 24.76 22.54
N THR A 61 -42.78 25.82 21.73
CA THR A 61 -41.79 26.91 21.81
C THR A 61 -42.12 27.94 22.90
N LEU A 62 -42.28 27.51 24.15
CA LEU A 62 -42.67 28.40 25.26
C LEU A 62 -41.51 29.28 25.77
N LEU A 63 -40.25 28.91 25.50
CA LEU A 63 -39.07 29.45 26.18
C LEU A 63 -37.88 29.74 25.24
N ALA A 64 -38.09 29.77 23.91
CA ALA A 64 -37.00 29.93 22.94
C ALA A 64 -36.31 31.30 22.96
N SER A 65 -36.84 32.27 23.71
CA SER A 65 -36.24 33.60 23.89
C SER A 65 -35.42 33.73 25.18
N LEU A 66 -35.39 32.71 26.05
CA LEU A 66 -34.65 32.76 27.31
C LEU A 66 -33.20 32.30 27.13
N THR A 67 -32.25 32.98 27.77
CA THR A 67 -30.86 32.52 27.81
C THR A 67 -30.72 31.27 28.67
N LYS A 68 -29.59 30.55 28.53
CA LYS A 68 -29.31 29.37 29.35
C LYS A 68 -29.30 29.70 30.86
N GLU A 69 -28.81 30.88 31.24
CA GLU A 69 -28.82 31.36 32.62
C GLU A 69 -30.24 31.60 33.14
N GLU A 70 -31.12 32.16 32.30
CA GLU A 70 -32.52 32.39 32.65
C GLU A 70 -33.28 31.06 32.78
N LEU A 71 -33.01 30.10 31.90
CA LEU A 71 -33.52 28.73 31.96
C LEU A 71 -33.05 28.01 33.24
N ASN A 72 -31.77 28.13 33.58
CA ASN A 72 -31.20 27.56 34.81
C ASN A 72 -31.80 28.18 36.07
N LYS A 73 -32.02 29.49 36.07
CA LYS A 73 -32.67 30.20 37.19
C LYS A 73 -34.13 29.79 37.32
N ALA A 74 -34.84 29.64 36.20
CA ALA A 74 -36.21 29.15 36.17
C ALA A 74 -36.30 27.69 36.65
N LEU A 75 -35.33 26.83 36.27
CA LEU A 75 -35.23 25.45 36.77
C LEU A 75 -35.08 25.43 38.28
N CYS A 76 -34.14 26.21 38.83
CA CYS A 76 -33.96 26.32 40.28
C CYS A 76 -35.24 26.78 41.01
N ALA A 77 -36.05 27.64 40.38
CA ALA A 77 -37.32 28.08 40.94
C ALA A 77 -38.46 27.05 40.78
N ALA A 78 -38.41 26.19 39.76
CA ALA A 78 -39.41 25.16 39.49
C ALA A 78 -39.23 23.93 40.40
N VAL A 79 -37.99 23.48 40.61
CA VAL A 79 -37.69 22.23 41.36
C VAL A 79 -38.05 22.26 42.84
N VAL A 80 -38.32 23.45 43.40
CA VAL A 80 -38.83 23.61 44.77
C VAL A 80 -40.36 23.54 44.87
N LYS A 81 -41.05 23.51 43.72
CA LYS A 81 -42.51 23.39 43.59
C LYS A 81 -42.90 21.96 43.17
N PRO A 82 -44.16 21.54 43.35
CA PRO A 82 -44.61 20.19 42.97
C PRO A 82 -44.83 20.01 41.45
N ASP A 83 -44.68 21.05 40.62
CA ASP A 83 -44.95 20.97 39.18
C ASP A 83 -43.78 20.36 38.41
N VAL A 84 -43.83 19.04 38.19
CA VAL A 84 -42.81 18.31 37.44
C VAL A 84 -42.90 18.57 35.94
N LEU A 85 -44.05 19.02 35.42
CA LEU A 85 -44.20 19.34 33.99
C LEU A 85 -43.47 20.64 33.62
N GLU A 86 -43.47 21.62 34.52
CA GLU A 86 -42.67 22.84 34.40
C GLU A 86 -41.17 22.49 34.37
N THR A 87 -40.70 21.64 35.31
CA THR A 87 -39.31 21.14 35.32
C THR A 87 -38.96 20.39 34.05
N MET A 88 -39.84 19.52 33.56
CA MET A 88 -39.67 18.79 32.29
C MET A 88 -39.50 19.77 31.13
N ALA A 89 -40.40 20.74 30.99
CA ALA A 89 -40.33 21.73 29.92
C ALA A 89 -39.02 22.53 29.96
N LEU A 90 -38.55 22.91 31.15
CA LEU A 90 -37.30 23.66 31.33
C LEU A 90 -36.05 22.84 30.93
N LEU A 91 -35.94 21.60 31.40
CA LEU A 91 -34.82 20.71 31.04
C LEU A 91 -34.76 20.47 29.53
N PHE A 92 -35.89 20.09 28.92
CA PHE A 92 -35.96 19.83 27.48
C PHE A 92 -35.99 21.10 26.61
N SER A 93 -35.98 22.29 27.24
CA SER A 93 -35.72 23.58 26.58
C SER A 93 -34.25 24.03 26.71
N GLY A 94 -33.39 23.26 27.40
CA GLY A 94 -31.95 23.51 27.50
C GLY A 94 -31.45 23.96 28.87
N ALA A 95 -32.29 23.93 29.92
CA ALA A 95 -31.82 24.12 31.28
C ALA A 95 -30.90 22.96 31.70
N ASP A 96 -29.78 23.29 32.33
CA ASP A 96 -28.82 22.31 32.82
C ASP A 96 -29.32 21.70 34.13
N VAL A 97 -29.52 20.37 34.10
CA VAL A 97 -30.00 19.55 35.24
C VAL A 97 -29.14 19.74 36.48
N MET A 98 -27.86 20.08 36.30
CA MET A 98 -26.85 20.25 37.34
C MET A 98 -26.43 21.72 37.50
N CYS A 99 -27.23 22.67 37.02
CA CYS A 99 -26.88 24.09 37.10
C CYS A 99 -26.65 24.58 38.53
N ALA A 100 -25.75 25.55 38.69
CA ALA A 100 -25.47 26.15 39.98
C ALA A 100 -26.70 26.91 40.51
N THR A 101 -27.07 26.64 41.74
CA THR A 101 -28.26 27.22 42.40
C THR A 101 -27.97 28.55 43.10
N GLY A 102 -26.68 28.90 43.24
CA GLY A 102 -26.21 30.03 44.04
C GLY A 102 -26.19 29.77 45.56
N ASP A 103 -26.63 28.59 46.03
CA ASP A 103 -26.55 28.16 47.44
C ASP A 103 -25.43 27.11 47.59
N PRO A 104 -24.36 27.37 48.36
CA PRO A 104 -23.22 26.45 48.48
C PRO A 104 -23.57 25.14 49.19
N VAL A 105 -24.66 25.08 49.97
CA VAL A 105 -25.12 23.86 50.66
C VAL A 105 -26.05 23.04 49.78
N TYR A 106 -26.87 23.71 48.98
CA TYR A 106 -27.83 23.07 48.07
C TYR A 106 -27.47 23.40 46.62
N SER A 107 -26.25 23.01 46.23
CA SER A 107 -25.57 23.50 45.03
C SER A 107 -26.15 23.05 43.69
N THR A 108 -27.09 22.09 43.70
CA THR A 108 -27.73 21.55 42.49
C THR A 108 -29.26 21.60 42.61
N PRO A 109 -30.01 21.61 41.48
CA PRO A 109 -31.46 21.57 41.49
C PRO A 109 -32.02 20.35 42.24
N TYR A 110 -31.32 19.21 42.19
CA TYR A 110 -31.66 18.01 42.97
C TYR A 110 -31.58 18.25 44.48
N LEU A 111 -30.54 18.93 44.96
CA LEU A 111 -30.39 19.27 46.38
C LEU A 111 -31.41 20.33 46.83
N LEU A 112 -31.78 21.27 45.95
CA LEU A 112 -32.89 22.20 46.20
C LEU A 112 -34.24 21.48 46.31
N ALA A 113 -34.54 20.55 45.40
CA ALA A 113 -35.74 19.72 45.48
C ALA A 113 -35.77 18.90 46.79
N LYS A 114 -34.63 18.34 47.19
CA LYS A 114 -34.47 17.61 48.45
C LYS A 114 -34.72 18.49 49.67
N LYS A 115 -34.20 19.72 49.68
CA LYS A 115 -34.47 20.71 50.73
C LYS A 115 -35.96 21.05 50.84
N ALA A 116 -36.63 21.16 49.70
CA ALA A 116 -38.05 21.50 49.60
C ALA A 116 -38.99 20.29 49.81
N GLY A 117 -38.46 19.08 50.03
CA GLY A 117 -39.26 17.87 50.20
C GLY A 117 -39.97 17.40 48.93
N GLN A 118 -39.50 17.81 47.75
CA GLN A 118 -40.12 17.48 46.46
C GLN A 118 -39.58 16.15 45.91
N SER A 119 -40.09 15.03 46.41
CA SER A 119 -39.62 13.68 46.04
C SER A 119 -39.75 13.39 44.54
N LEU A 120 -40.85 13.80 43.89
CA LEU A 120 -41.04 13.58 42.45
C LEU A 120 -40.07 14.41 41.58
N GLN A 121 -39.73 15.63 42.01
CA GLN A 121 -38.71 16.44 41.35
C GLN A 121 -37.33 15.80 41.48
N MET A 122 -37.00 15.27 42.67
CA MET A 122 -35.75 14.54 42.90
C MET A 122 -35.65 13.31 41.99
N GLU A 123 -36.71 12.52 41.91
CA GLU A 123 -36.77 11.32 41.06
C GLU A 123 -36.58 11.71 39.58
N PHE A 124 -37.31 12.72 39.10
CA PHE A 124 -37.20 13.21 37.72
C PHE A 124 -35.80 13.71 37.38
N LEU A 125 -35.18 14.54 38.23
CA LEU A 125 -33.83 15.05 38.02
C LEU A 125 -32.77 13.94 38.08
N TYR A 126 -32.94 12.97 38.99
CA TYR A 126 -32.00 11.85 39.14
C TYR A 126 -31.89 11.00 37.87
N HIS A 127 -33.01 10.73 37.21
CA HIS A 127 -33.04 9.97 35.95
C HIS A 127 -32.53 10.77 34.73
N ASN A 128 -32.49 12.10 34.82
CA ASN A 128 -32.03 12.98 33.73
C ASN A 128 -30.61 13.56 33.93
N LYS A 129 -29.91 13.23 35.03
CA LYS A 129 -28.60 13.80 35.42
C LYS A 129 -27.45 13.65 34.39
N PHE A 130 -27.59 12.74 33.43
CA PHE A 130 -26.60 12.47 32.38
C PHE A 130 -27.18 12.65 30.97
N SER A 131 -28.34 13.32 30.86
CA SER A 131 -28.99 13.55 29.56
C SER A 131 -28.47 14.83 28.94
N ASP A 132 -27.81 14.72 27.79
CA ASP A 132 -27.45 15.86 26.95
C ASP A 132 -28.65 16.27 26.10
N PHE A 133 -29.23 17.44 26.38
CA PHE A 133 -30.36 17.97 25.61
C PHE A 133 -29.87 18.90 24.49
N PRO A 134 -30.34 18.73 23.23
CA PRO A 134 -29.94 19.58 22.11
C PRO A 134 -30.29 21.05 22.37
N GLN A 135 -29.30 21.95 22.21
CA GLN A 135 -29.52 23.39 22.25
C GLN A 135 -30.27 23.84 21.00
N HIS A 136 -31.21 24.77 21.17
CA HIS A 136 -31.97 25.34 20.06
C HIS A 136 -31.10 26.37 19.32
N ASP A 137 -30.42 25.97 18.24
CA ASP A 137 -29.81 26.91 17.31
C ASP A 137 -30.91 27.69 16.58
N ILE A 138 -30.97 29.00 16.81
CA ILE A 138 -31.79 29.89 16.01
C ILE A 138 -31.11 30.02 14.66
N HIS A 139 -31.65 29.33 13.65
CA HIS A 139 -31.30 29.56 12.26
C HIS A 139 -31.40 31.06 11.93
N SER A 140 -30.27 31.67 11.58
CA SER A 140 -30.21 32.85 10.73
C SER A 140 -29.13 32.58 9.70
N GLU A 141 -29.54 32.56 8.44
CA GLU A 141 -28.66 32.42 7.28
C GLU A 141 -27.55 33.48 7.29
N GLY A 142 -26.31 33.03 7.02
CA GLY A 142 -25.23 33.86 6.46
C GLY A 142 -24.49 34.79 7.42
N GLY A 143 -23.28 34.40 7.81
CA GLY A 143 -22.29 35.34 8.36
C GLY A 143 -21.26 34.69 9.28
N LEU A 144 -19.98 34.82 8.94
CA LEU A 144 -18.83 34.49 9.79
C LEU A 144 -18.86 35.28 11.11
N SER A 145 -18.85 34.58 12.26
CA SER A 145 -18.35 35.04 13.58
C SER A 145 -18.50 33.90 14.59
N GLN A 146 -17.43 33.23 15.05
CA GLN A 146 -16.58 33.57 16.21
C GLN A 146 -17.26 33.33 17.58
N GLU A 147 -16.84 32.23 18.20
CA GLU A 147 -16.78 31.87 19.65
C GLU A 147 -18.04 31.86 20.52
N SER A 148 -18.34 30.68 21.08
CA SER A 148 -18.58 30.53 22.52
C SER A 148 -17.97 29.23 23.04
N SER A 149 -16.78 29.34 23.60
CA SER A 149 -16.07 28.30 24.34
C SER A 149 -16.92 27.78 25.51
N GLN A 150 -17.38 26.53 25.43
CA GLN A 150 -17.89 25.80 26.60
C GLN A 150 -16.76 25.73 27.64
N SER A 151 -16.95 26.28 28.84
CA SER A 151 -15.95 26.18 29.90
C SER A 151 -15.88 24.75 30.42
N THR A 152 -14.91 23.96 29.93
CA THR A 152 -14.60 22.65 30.50
C THR A 152 -13.93 22.84 31.85
N PHE A 153 -14.68 22.65 32.94
CA PHE A 153 -14.14 22.58 34.30
C PHE A 153 -13.90 21.12 34.67
N LEU A 154 -12.65 20.76 34.95
CA LEU A 154 -12.26 19.43 35.39
C LEU A 154 -11.25 19.53 36.53
N CYS A 155 -11.53 18.88 37.66
CA CYS A 155 -10.59 18.80 38.76
C CYS A 155 -10.53 17.40 39.36
N ASP A 156 -9.33 16.92 39.62
CA ASP A 156 -9.07 15.63 40.26
C ASP A 156 -7.59 15.55 40.67
N PHE A 157 -7.24 14.52 41.44
CA PHE A 157 -5.86 14.22 41.76
C PHE A 157 -5.16 13.47 40.62
N LEU A 158 -3.99 13.96 40.21
CA LEU A 158 -3.09 13.29 39.28
C LEU A 158 -1.70 13.16 39.90
N TYR A 159 -0.97 12.12 39.50
CA TYR A 159 0.48 12.07 39.69
C TYR A 159 1.15 13.00 38.68
N GLN A 160 2.20 13.70 39.10
CA GLN A 160 2.95 14.60 38.24
C GLN A 160 4.45 14.44 38.50
N ALA A 161 5.23 14.19 37.45
CA ALA A 161 6.68 14.12 37.55
C ALA A 161 7.35 15.49 37.33
N PRO A 162 8.51 15.78 37.98
CA PRO A 162 9.28 17.01 37.73
C PRO A 162 9.87 17.07 36.32
N SER A 163 9.85 18.26 35.71
CA SER A 163 10.23 18.57 34.31
C SER A 163 11.68 18.26 33.87
N ALA A 164 12.56 17.71 34.73
CA ALA A 164 14.02 17.66 34.49
C ALA A 164 14.62 16.27 34.17
N ALA A 165 13.82 15.21 33.99
CA ALA A 165 14.34 13.86 33.82
C ALA A 165 14.19 13.35 32.37
N SER A 166 15.18 13.56 31.51
CA SER A 166 15.14 13.17 30.09
C SER A 166 15.62 11.74 29.80
N LYS A 167 15.32 10.74 30.64
CA LYS A 167 15.71 9.33 30.40
C LYS A 167 14.62 8.34 30.86
N LEU A 168 14.10 7.57 29.91
CA LEU A 168 13.07 6.52 30.06
C LEU A 168 13.30 5.51 31.20
N SER A 169 14.55 5.23 31.59
CA SER A 169 14.84 4.27 32.67
C SER A 169 14.76 4.86 34.08
N SER A 170 14.81 6.18 34.23
CA SER A 170 14.71 6.90 35.51
C SER A 170 13.28 7.29 35.88
N GLU A 171 12.36 7.35 34.92
CA GLU A 171 10.96 7.75 35.12
C GLU A 171 10.17 6.75 36.00
N LYS A 172 10.46 5.44 35.88
CA LYS A 172 9.85 4.37 36.71
C LYS A 172 10.08 4.56 38.21
N LYS A 173 11.27 5.03 38.60
CA LYS A 173 11.64 5.29 40.00
C LYS A 173 11.12 6.64 40.52
N LEU A 174 10.92 7.59 39.61
CA LEU A 174 10.50 8.96 39.93
C LEU A 174 9.00 9.07 40.18
N LEU A 175 8.15 8.34 39.44
CA LEU A 175 6.72 8.34 39.72
C LEU A 175 6.40 7.69 41.08
N GLU A 176 7.19 6.68 41.48
CA GLU A 176 7.16 6.08 42.84
C GLU A 176 7.51 7.10 43.94
N GLU A 177 8.33 8.11 43.65
CA GLU A 177 8.74 9.18 44.57
C GLU A 177 7.85 10.44 44.48
N THR A 178 6.89 10.49 43.55
CA THR A 178 6.06 11.70 43.31
C THR A 178 4.79 11.76 44.15
N ASN A 179 4.55 12.94 44.74
CA ASN A 179 3.32 13.25 45.48
C ASN A 179 2.15 13.53 44.52
N LYS A 180 0.98 12.95 44.82
CA LYS A 180 -0.30 13.26 44.18
C LYS A 180 -0.55 14.77 44.22
N LYS A 181 -0.87 15.39 43.08
CA LYS A 181 -1.16 16.82 42.93
C LYS A 181 -2.64 17.01 42.63
N TRP A 182 -3.25 18.02 43.23
CA TRP A 182 -4.59 18.44 42.84
C TRP A 182 -4.50 19.21 41.54
N CYS A 183 -5.14 18.74 40.48
CA CYS A 183 -5.10 19.36 39.16
C CYS A 183 -6.46 19.95 38.81
N VAL A 184 -6.46 21.12 38.18
CA VAL A 184 -7.65 21.84 37.74
C VAL A 184 -7.44 22.33 36.32
N LEU A 185 -8.30 21.89 35.40
CA LEU A 185 -8.46 22.45 34.05
C LEU A 185 -9.66 23.38 34.06
N GLU A 186 -9.41 24.67 33.86
CA GLU A 186 -10.43 25.72 33.82
C GLU A 186 -9.95 26.87 32.94
N GLY A 187 -10.85 27.44 32.14
CA GLY A 187 -10.54 28.64 31.34
C GLY A 187 -9.39 28.47 30.35
N GLY A 188 -9.12 27.23 29.91
CA GLY A 188 -8.00 26.90 29.02
C GLY A 188 -6.64 26.74 29.69
N PHE A 189 -6.61 26.70 31.03
CA PHE A 189 -5.41 26.50 31.82
C PHE A 189 -5.50 25.22 32.64
N LEU A 190 -4.46 24.39 32.57
CA LEU A 190 -4.25 23.28 33.50
C LEU A 190 -3.31 23.73 34.61
N SER A 191 -3.85 23.95 35.80
CA SER A 191 -3.10 24.31 37.00
C SER A 191 -3.00 23.13 37.94
N TYR A 192 -1.82 22.91 38.53
CA TYR A 192 -1.59 21.84 39.50
C TYR A 192 -1.07 22.40 40.82
N TYR A 193 -1.61 21.86 41.91
CA TYR A 193 -1.44 22.34 43.27
C TYR A 193 -0.88 21.23 44.15
N GLU A 194 -0.20 21.58 45.23
CA GLU A 194 0.30 20.61 46.19
C GLU A 194 -0.80 19.71 46.77
N ASN A 195 -1.99 20.26 47.02
CA ASN A 195 -3.19 19.56 47.47
C ASN A 195 -4.44 20.41 47.15
N ASP A 196 -5.62 19.84 47.41
CA ASP A 196 -6.95 20.45 47.20
C ASP A 196 -7.25 21.69 48.06
N LYS A 197 -6.41 21.96 49.08
CA LYS A 197 -6.55 23.11 49.99
C LYS A 197 -5.59 24.25 49.66
N SER A 198 -4.67 24.04 48.74
CA SER A 198 -3.65 25.02 48.37
C SER A 198 -4.26 26.10 47.48
N THR A 199 -3.98 27.38 47.77
CA THR A 199 -4.54 28.52 47.04
C THR A 199 -3.63 29.03 45.92
N THR A 200 -2.36 28.62 45.91
CA THR A 200 -1.36 28.99 44.89
C THR A 200 -0.95 27.76 44.09
N PRO A 201 -1.03 27.78 42.75
CA PRO A 201 -0.61 26.65 41.93
C PRO A 201 0.92 26.50 41.95
N ASN A 202 1.39 25.26 41.96
CA ASN A 202 2.81 24.93 41.77
C ASN A 202 3.25 25.19 40.32
N GLY A 203 2.30 25.16 39.39
CA GLY A 203 2.49 25.61 38.02
C GLY A 203 1.19 25.55 37.23
N THR A 204 1.22 26.21 36.08
CA THR A 204 0.08 26.36 35.16
C THR A 204 0.56 26.14 33.73
N ILE A 205 -0.22 25.39 32.96
CA ILE A 205 0.00 25.10 31.55
C ILE A 205 -1.13 25.75 30.76
N ASN A 206 -0.78 26.59 29.78
CA ASN A 206 -1.73 27.12 28.81
C ASN A 206 -2.06 26.02 27.78
N ILE A 207 -3.29 25.51 27.78
CA ILE A 207 -3.66 24.40 26.90
C ILE A 207 -3.66 24.82 25.43
N SER A 208 -3.90 26.10 25.12
CA SER A 208 -3.82 26.61 23.75
C SER A 208 -2.40 26.57 23.16
N GLU A 209 -1.37 26.40 23.99
CA GLU A 209 0.03 26.26 23.53
C GLU A 209 0.45 24.80 23.34
N VAL A 210 -0.41 23.83 23.64
CA VAL A 210 -0.08 22.41 23.48
C VAL A 210 0.09 22.08 22.00
N ILE A 211 1.23 21.47 21.66
CA ILE A 211 1.55 21.03 20.30
C ILE A 211 1.36 19.53 20.12
N CYS A 212 1.48 18.75 21.20
CA CYS A 212 1.35 17.31 21.17
C CYS A 212 0.90 16.78 22.53
N LEU A 213 -0.04 15.84 22.52
CA LEU A 213 -0.54 15.09 23.65
C LEU A 213 -0.35 13.60 23.37
N ALA A 214 0.48 12.93 24.17
CA ALA A 214 0.73 11.49 24.09
C ALA A 214 -0.05 10.76 25.19
N VAL A 215 -0.75 9.69 24.83
CA VAL A 215 -1.55 8.88 25.74
C VAL A 215 -0.96 7.48 25.77
N HIS A 216 -0.48 7.07 26.93
CA HIS A 216 0.19 5.78 27.10
C HIS A 216 -0.78 4.76 27.68
N LYS A 217 -0.88 3.59 27.05
CA LYS A 217 -1.65 2.46 27.60
C LYS A 217 -0.85 1.80 28.73
N GLU A 218 -1.53 1.22 29.70
CA GLU A 218 -1.01 0.67 30.98
C GLU A 218 0.52 0.37 31.01
N ASP A 219 1.31 1.38 31.41
CA ASP A 219 2.79 1.33 31.32
C ASP A 219 3.49 1.22 32.68
N PHE A 220 2.75 1.43 33.78
CA PHE A 220 3.31 1.54 35.13
C PHE A 220 2.46 0.81 36.17
N TYR A 221 3.11 0.00 36.99
CA TYR A 221 2.53 -0.61 38.19
C TYR A 221 3.21 -0.02 39.42
N LEU A 222 2.45 0.72 40.24
CA LEU A 222 2.87 1.08 41.59
C LEU A 222 2.42 -0.02 42.56
N ASN A 223 2.97 -0.03 43.78
CA ASN A 223 2.48 -0.90 44.87
C ASN A 223 0.98 -0.75 45.15
N THR A 224 0.37 0.36 44.72
CA THR A 224 -1.05 0.70 44.86
C THR A 224 -1.92 0.29 43.67
N GLY A 225 -1.35 -0.21 42.58
CA GLY A 225 -2.07 -0.60 41.35
C GLY A 225 -1.48 0.02 40.07
N PRO A 226 -2.09 -0.25 38.91
CA PRO A 226 -1.66 0.32 37.64
C PRO A 226 -1.91 1.84 37.58
N ILE A 227 -0.99 2.57 36.95
CA ILE A 227 -1.10 4.00 36.67
C ILE A 227 -1.10 4.21 35.16
N PHE A 228 -2.09 4.99 34.70
CA PHE A 228 -2.33 5.31 33.30
C PHE A 228 -1.78 6.70 33.01
N THR A 229 -0.72 6.79 32.20
CA THR A 229 0.07 8.02 32.05
C THR A 229 -0.21 8.76 30.74
N PHE A 230 -0.03 10.07 30.73
CA PHE A 230 -0.09 10.88 29.52
C PHE A 230 0.89 12.03 29.61
N GLU A 231 1.34 12.52 28.45
CA GLU A 231 2.35 13.56 28.36
C GLU A 231 1.88 14.74 27.52
N ILE A 232 2.15 15.95 28.00
CA ILE A 232 1.86 17.20 27.30
C ILE A 232 3.19 17.83 26.86
N TYR A 233 3.30 18.14 25.56
CA TYR A 233 4.46 18.78 24.96
C TYR A 233 4.13 20.21 24.53
N LEU A 234 5.04 21.14 24.84
CA LEU A 234 4.93 22.57 24.52
C LEU A 234 6.05 23.03 23.56
N PRO A 235 5.84 24.11 22.78
CA PRO A 235 6.84 24.71 21.89
C PRO A 235 8.13 25.13 22.59
N SER A 236 8.09 25.37 23.90
CA SER A 236 9.23 25.79 24.71
C SER A 236 10.20 24.65 25.06
N GLU A 237 10.17 23.52 24.34
CA GLU A 237 10.88 22.28 24.69
C GLU A 237 10.61 21.76 26.12
N ARG A 238 9.40 22.01 26.62
CA ARG A 238 8.95 21.48 27.92
C ARG A 238 7.97 20.35 27.70
N ALA A 239 8.12 19.29 28.50
CA ALA A 239 7.21 18.16 28.56
C ALA A 239 6.74 17.93 30.00
N PHE A 240 5.48 17.55 30.17
CA PHE A 240 4.89 17.24 31.47
C PHE A 240 4.27 15.85 31.44
N LEU A 241 4.72 14.98 32.34
CA LEU A 241 4.18 13.64 32.54
C LEU A 241 3.17 13.65 33.68
N PHE A 242 1.96 13.21 33.37
CA PHE A 242 0.86 13.02 34.32
C PHE A 242 0.46 11.55 34.41
N GLY A 243 -0.07 11.14 35.56
CA GLY A 243 -0.58 9.79 35.79
C GLY A 243 -1.93 9.79 36.50
N ALA A 244 -2.86 8.95 36.03
CA ALA A 244 -4.17 8.72 36.62
C ALA A 244 -4.30 7.29 37.15
N GLU A 245 -5.09 7.10 38.22
CA GLU A 245 -5.28 5.79 38.86
C GLU A 245 -6.20 4.84 38.07
N THR A 246 -6.95 5.36 37.08
CA THR A 246 -7.82 4.55 36.22
C THR A 246 -7.72 5.01 34.78
N SER A 247 -7.93 4.07 33.84
CA SER A 247 -8.00 4.36 32.41
C SER A 247 -9.13 5.34 32.08
N GLN A 248 -10.26 5.25 32.80
CA GLN A 248 -11.37 6.18 32.64
C GLN A 248 -10.99 7.61 33.04
N ALA A 249 -10.25 7.78 34.14
CA ALA A 249 -9.77 9.10 34.56
C ALA A 249 -8.74 9.67 33.58
N GLN A 250 -7.77 8.86 33.14
CA GLN A 250 -6.82 9.25 32.09
C GLN A 250 -7.56 9.74 30.84
N ARG A 251 -8.48 8.94 30.32
CA ARG A 251 -9.29 9.25 29.13
C ARG A 251 -10.09 10.54 29.31
N LYS A 252 -10.72 10.72 30.46
CA LYS A 252 -11.47 11.95 30.79
C LYS A 252 -10.57 13.19 30.73
N TRP A 253 -9.35 13.11 31.27
CA TRP A 253 -8.39 14.21 31.23
C TRP A 253 -7.87 14.46 29.81
N THR A 254 -7.47 13.43 29.09
CA THR A 254 -6.89 13.57 27.74
C THR A 254 -7.92 14.05 26.71
N GLU A 255 -9.17 13.62 26.80
CA GLU A 255 -10.28 14.12 25.98
C GLU A 255 -10.57 15.60 26.28
N ALA A 256 -10.60 15.99 27.56
CA ALA A 256 -10.84 17.37 27.97
C ALA A 256 -9.73 18.31 27.50
N ILE A 257 -8.47 17.86 27.58
CA ILE A 257 -7.31 18.61 27.05
C ILE A 257 -7.41 18.73 25.54
N ALA A 258 -7.59 17.62 24.82
CA ALA A 258 -7.64 17.60 23.35
C ALA A 258 -8.74 18.50 22.77
N LYS A 259 -9.95 18.46 23.34
CA LYS A 259 -11.06 19.33 22.94
C LYS A 259 -10.75 20.82 23.04
N HIS A 260 -9.79 21.21 23.87
CA HIS A 260 -9.45 22.60 24.07
C HIS A 260 -8.37 23.12 23.10
N PHE A 261 -7.36 22.29 22.75
CA PHE A 261 -6.27 22.74 21.88
C PHE A 261 -6.43 22.33 20.42
N VAL A 262 -7.22 21.30 20.12
CA VAL A 262 -7.55 20.88 18.75
C VAL A 262 -8.68 21.77 18.22
N PRO A 263 -8.53 22.44 17.07
CA PRO A 263 -9.55 23.30 16.51
C PRO A 263 -10.69 22.49 15.91
N PHE A 264 -11.87 23.11 15.81
CA PHE A 264 -13.09 22.51 15.25
C PHE A 264 -12.90 21.83 13.89
N VAL A 265 -12.07 22.39 13.01
CA VAL A 265 -11.77 21.82 11.68
C VAL A 265 -11.11 20.43 11.74
N ALA A 266 -10.58 20.04 12.90
CA ALA A 266 -9.93 18.75 13.15
C ALA A 266 -10.63 17.98 14.30
N GLU A 267 -11.86 18.34 14.66
CA GLU A 267 -12.60 17.71 15.78
C GLU A 267 -12.78 16.19 15.58
N ASN A 268 -12.92 15.73 14.33
CA ASN A 268 -12.99 14.31 13.98
C ASN A 268 -11.79 13.49 14.50
N LEU A 269 -10.61 14.12 14.63
CA LEU A 269 -9.42 13.44 15.17
C LEU A 269 -9.54 13.17 16.68
N THR A 270 -10.38 13.92 17.39
CA THR A 270 -10.60 13.80 18.84
C THR A 270 -11.67 12.76 19.21
N GLU A 271 -12.49 12.32 18.26
CA GLU A 271 -13.51 11.29 18.46
C GLU A 271 -12.91 9.87 18.52
N ALA A 272 -11.68 9.70 18.01
CA ALA A 272 -10.97 8.42 17.94
C ALA A 272 -10.27 8.06 19.26
N ASP A 273 -10.01 6.77 19.49
CA ASP A 273 -9.15 6.29 20.58
C ASP A 273 -7.68 6.48 20.19
N TYR A 274 -7.18 7.71 20.34
CA TYR A 274 -5.84 8.10 19.91
C TYR A 274 -4.76 7.80 20.96
N ASP A 275 -3.62 7.28 20.49
CA ASP A 275 -2.41 7.12 21.30
C ASP A 275 -1.56 8.42 21.27
N LEU A 276 -1.73 9.25 20.23
CA LEU A 276 -1.00 10.50 20.04
C LEU A 276 -1.85 11.47 19.23
N ILE A 277 -1.92 12.75 19.63
CA ILE A 277 -2.62 13.79 18.87
C ILE A 277 -1.88 15.12 18.97
N GLY A 278 -1.80 15.87 17.86
CA GLY A 278 -1.05 17.12 17.85
C GLY A 278 -0.94 17.79 16.48
N GLN A 279 -0.22 18.91 16.47
CA GLN A 279 0.11 19.67 15.27
C GLN A 279 1.53 19.31 14.80
N LEU A 280 1.67 19.08 13.49
CA LEU A 280 2.97 18.87 12.85
C LEU A 280 3.11 19.77 11.63
N TYR A 281 4.36 19.99 11.23
CA TYR A 281 4.65 20.56 9.93
C TYR A 281 4.71 19.46 8.88
N TYR A 282 4.16 19.71 7.69
CA TYR A 282 4.13 18.74 6.61
C TYR A 282 4.41 19.36 5.22
N LYS A 283 4.83 18.50 4.29
CA LYS A 283 4.85 18.72 2.83
C LYS A 283 4.27 17.49 2.13
N ASP A 284 3.50 17.72 1.08
CA ASP A 284 2.90 16.68 0.23
C ASP A 284 3.30 16.87 -1.24
N CYS A 285 2.81 16.00 -2.13
CA CYS A 285 3.10 16.05 -3.56
C CYS A 285 2.53 17.29 -4.28
N HIS A 286 1.63 18.05 -3.65
CA HIS A 286 1.04 19.26 -4.22
C HIS A 286 1.82 20.53 -3.83
N ALA A 287 2.54 20.51 -2.71
CA ALA A 287 3.30 21.66 -2.21
C ALA A 287 4.62 21.24 -1.52
N LEU A 288 5.64 20.92 -2.33
CA LEU A 288 6.98 20.55 -1.83
C LEU A 288 7.84 21.74 -1.38
N ASP A 289 7.49 22.96 -1.81
CA ASP A 289 8.34 24.13 -1.62
C ASP A 289 8.17 24.80 -0.26
N GLN A 290 7.04 24.57 0.43
CA GLN A 290 6.69 25.26 1.68
C GLN A 290 6.15 24.31 2.73
N TRP A 291 6.67 24.42 3.96
CA TRP A 291 6.11 23.73 5.13
C TRP A 291 4.77 24.33 5.53
N ARG A 292 3.79 23.46 5.77
CA ARG A 292 2.45 23.83 6.24
C ARG A 292 2.16 23.14 7.55
N LYS A 293 1.24 23.68 8.35
CA LYS A 293 0.78 23.06 9.59
C LYS A 293 -0.44 22.20 9.33
N GLY A 294 -0.44 20.99 9.85
CA GLY A 294 -1.57 20.06 9.82
C GLY A 294 -1.81 19.46 11.20
N TRP A 295 -3.01 18.92 11.39
CA TRP A 295 -3.37 18.17 12.60
C TRP A 295 -3.29 16.69 12.33
N PHE A 296 -2.72 15.94 13.27
CA PHE A 296 -2.43 14.53 13.15
C PHE A 296 -2.89 13.80 14.41
N SER A 297 -3.39 12.58 14.23
CA SER A 297 -3.60 11.64 15.32
C SER A 297 -3.17 10.23 14.93
N MET A 298 -2.70 9.47 15.93
CA MET A 298 -2.33 8.07 15.81
C MET A 298 -3.43 7.21 16.41
N GLU A 299 -4.00 6.32 15.60
CA GLU A 299 -4.94 5.30 16.02
C GLU A 299 -4.37 3.92 15.65
N LYS A 300 -3.80 3.20 16.62
CA LYS A 300 -3.12 1.91 16.40
C LYS A 300 -2.04 2.03 15.30
N SER A 301 -2.28 1.43 14.13
CA SER A 301 -1.39 1.45 12.97
C SER A 301 -1.81 2.41 11.86
N SER A 302 -2.70 3.37 12.17
CA SER A 302 -3.18 4.38 11.23
C SER A 302 -2.81 5.77 11.69
N LEU A 303 -2.18 6.54 10.80
CA LEU A 303 -1.96 7.97 10.97
C LEU A 303 -3.10 8.71 10.28
N ARG A 304 -3.96 9.37 11.05
CA ARG A 304 -5.10 10.17 10.57
C ARG A 304 -4.70 11.64 10.61
N PHE A 305 -5.14 12.42 9.63
CA PHE A 305 -4.74 13.82 9.55
C PHE A 305 -5.71 14.72 8.79
N CYS A 306 -5.70 16.00 9.18
CA CYS A 306 -6.41 17.09 8.52
C CYS A 306 -5.39 18.14 8.06
N LEU A 307 -5.17 18.24 6.74
CA LEU A 307 -4.13 19.08 6.13
C LEU A 307 -4.64 20.45 5.67
N GLN A 308 -5.93 20.57 5.36
CA GLN A 308 -6.54 21.82 4.88
C GLN A 308 -7.53 22.38 5.91
N MET A 309 -7.33 23.63 6.32
CA MET A 309 -8.15 24.33 7.31
C MET A 309 -9.54 24.76 6.79
N GLN A 310 -9.88 24.43 5.54
CA GLN A 310 -11.08 24.92 4.84
C GLN A 310 -12.06 23.80 4.42
N GLU A 311 -11.63 22.53 4.45
CA GLU A 311 -12.49 21.38 4.13
C GLU A 311 -12.42 20.36 5.26
N VAL A 312 -13.59 19.89 5.71
CA VAL A 312 -13.71 18.81 6.72
C VAL A 312 -13.46 17.46 6.03
N GLN A 313 -12.29 17.30 5.40
CA GLN A 313 -11.82 16.02 4.89
C GLN A 313 -10.65 15.52 5.73
N GLU A 314 -10.93 14.47 6.48
CA GLU A 314 -9.92 13.65 7.14
C GLU A 314 -9.33 12.66 6.11
N ASP A 315 -8.00 12.59 6.06
CA ASP A 315 -7.28 11.56 5.30
C ASP A 315 -6.51 10.65 6.27
N ARG A 316 -6.15 9.47 5.79
CA ARG A 316 -5.54 8.40 6.57
C ARG A 316 -4.43 7.70 5.80
N MET A 317 -3.35 7.43 6.50
CA MET A 317 -2.23 6.61 6.03
C MET A 317 -2.08 5.36 6.89
N HIS A 318 -2.07 4.18 6.28
CA HIS A 318 -1.86 2.92 7.01
C HIS A 318 -0.37 2.63 7.16
N LEU A 319 0.13 2.76 8.39
CA LEU A 319 1.57 2.72 8.67
C LEU A 319 2.18 1.35 8.39
N ARG A 320 1.44 0.26 8.59
CA ARG A 320 1.90 -1.08 8.18
C ARG A 320 2.07 -1.24 6.67
N ARG A 321 1.43 -0.40 5.85
CA ARG A 321 1.51 -0.44 4.38
C ARG A 321 2.58 0.50 3.80
N LEU A 322 3.35 1.18 4.65
CA LEU A 322 4.42 2.05 4.17
C LEU A 322 5.41 1.27 3.29
N GLN A 323 5.75 1.83 2.13
CA GLN A 323 6.85 1.34 1.30
C GLN A 323 8.19 1.94 1.75
N GLU A 324 8.16 3.14 2.32
CA GLU A 324 9.33 3.85 2.83
C GLU A 324 8.97 4.58 4.12
N LEU A 325 9.85 4.45 5.11
CA LEU A 325 9.88 5.16 6.38
C LEU A 325 11.33 5.56 6.60
N THR A 326 11.67 6.84 6.45
CA THR A 326 13.08 7.28 6.51
C THR A 326 13.21 8.62 7.19
N ILE A 327 14.21 8.74 8.07
CA ILE A 327 14.59 10.00 8.69
C ILE A 327 15.68 10.66 7.86
N SER A 328 15.52 11.95 7.59
CA SER A 328 16.54 12.79 6.99
C SER A 328 16.77 14.03 7.85
N THR A 329 18.03 14.38 8.09
CA THR A 329 18.39 15.61 8.81
C THR A 329 18.76 16.69 7.80
N VAL A 330 18.06 17.81 7.82
CA VAL A 330 18.35 18.98 6.98
C VAL A 330 18.88 20.11 7.87
N VAL A 331 19.87 20.85 7.37
CA VAL A 331 20.37 22.06 8.04
C VAL A 331 19.71 23.26 7.38
N GLN A 332 18.84 23.96 8.12
CA GLN A 332 18.18 25.18 7.67
C GLN A 332 18.54 26.30 8.64
N ASN A 333 19.05 27.42 8.12
CA ASN A 333 19.51 28.57 8.92
C ASN A 333 20.54 28.23 10.02
N GLY A 334 21.31 27.15 9.85
CA GLY A 334 22.31 26.70 10.83
C GLY A 334 21.78 25.75 11.91
N GLU A 335 20.46 25.54 11.98
CA GLU A 335 19.82 24.57 12.88
C GLU A 335 19.58 23.24 12.17
N LYS A 336 19.75 22.14 12.90
CA LYS A 336 19.47 20.79 12.40
C LYS A 336 18.00 20.46 12.65
N MET A 337 17.29 20.10 11.59
CA MET A 337 15.90 19.69 11.62
C MET A 337 15.78 18.27 11.08
N ASP A 338 15.20 17.38 11.88
CA ASP A 338 14.91 16.01 11.47
C ASP A 338 13.54 15.97 10.80
N ILE A 339 13.47 15.30 9.66
CA ILE A 339 12.28 15.17 8.81
C ILE A 339 12.01 13.69 8.59
N LEU A 340 10.79 13.26 8.85
CA LEU A 340 10.31 11.91 8.59
C LEU A 340 9.61 11.84 7.23
N LEU A 341 10.07 10.94 6.37
CA LEU A 341 9.49 10.62 5.08
C LEU A 341 8.61 9.38 5.20
N LEU A 342 7.35 9.50 4.79
CA LEU A 342 6.36 8.44 4.73
C LEU A 342 5.90 8.25 3.29
N VAL A 343 5.97 7.03 2.77
CA VAL A 343 5.46 6.68 1.43
C VAL A 343 4.45 5.55 1.52
N GLU A 344 3.21 5.81 1.10
CA GLU A 344 2.12 4.82 1.05
C GLU A 344 1.38 4.88 -0.29
N LYS A 345 1.39 3.78 -1.05
CA LYS A 345 0.70 3.64 -2.36
C LYS A 345 1.06 4.75 -3.35
N GLY A 346 2.31 5.23 -3.30
CA GLY A 346 2.79 6.33 -4.15
C GLY A 346 2.42 7.73 -3.64
N ARG A 347 1.69 7.85 -2.52
CA ARG A 347 1.56 9.12 -1.78
C ARG A 347 2.80 9.33 -0.94
N THR A 348 3.35 10.54 -0.99
CA THR A 348 4.54 10.92 -0.22
C THR A 348 4.18 12.04 0.75
N LEU A 349 4.49 11.84 2.02
CA LEU A 349 4.30 12.82 3.07
C LEU A 349 5.62 13.02 3.82
N TYR A 350 6.07 14.26 3.89
CA TYR A 350 7.17 14.66 4.75
C TYR A 350 6.59 15.32 5.99
N ILE A 351 7.03 14.93 7.18
CA ILE A 351 6.59 15.54 8.44
C ILE A 351 7.77 15.88 9.35
N HIS A 352 7.64 16.95 10.14
CA HIS A 352 8.54 17.23 11.26
C HIS A 352 7.79 17.87 12.42
N GLY A 353 8.35 17.73 13.63
CA GLY A 353 7.84 18.33 14.86
C GLY A 353 8.13 19.82 14.96
N HIS A 354 7.53 20.47 15.93
CA HIS A 354 7.81 21.87 16.30
C HIS A 354 9.14 22.01 17.05
N THR A 355 9.53 20.96 17.78
CA THR A 355 10.74 20.87 18.58
C THR A 355 11.39 19.50 18.37
N LYS A 356 12.55 19.27 19.00
CA LYS A 356 13.17 17.94 18.97
C LYS A 356 12.39 16.90 19.81
N LEU A 357 11.73 17.33 20.89
CA LEU A 357 11.02 16.46 21.81
C LEU A 357 9.77 15.84 21.18
N ASP A 358 8.87 16.67 20.65
CA ASP A 358 7.65 16.19 19.99
C ASP A 358 7.98 15.39 18.71
N PHE A 359 8.99 15.82 17.93
CA PHE A 359 9.47 15.01 16.80
C PHE A 359 9.87 13.59 17.23
N THR A 360 10.63 13.47 18.33
CA THR A 360 11.08 12.17 18.83
C THR A 360 9.90 11.27 19.19
N VAL A 361 8.88 11.82 19.86
CA VAL A 361 7.68 11.07 20.27
C VAL A 361 6.87 10.62 19.05
N TRP A 362 6.62 11.52 18.10
CA TRP A 362 5.93 11.20 16.85
C TRP A 362 6.69 10.14 16.05
N HIS A 363 8.01 10.32 15.90
CA HIS A 363 8.86 9.36 15.21
C HIS A 363 8.78 7.97 15.85
N THR A 364 8.98 7.86 17.17
CA THR A 364 8.95 6.59 17.88
C THR A 364 7.56 5.92 17.79
N ALA A 365 6.47 6.69 17.92
CA ALA A 365 5.12 6.17 17.77
C ALA A 365 4.86 5.62 16.36
N ILE A 366 5.24 6.39 15.33
CA ILE A 366 5.07 6.00 13.92
C ILE A 366 5.93 4.78 13.58
N GLU A 367 7.19 4.76 14.01
CA GLU A 367 8.11 3.64 13.77
C GLU A 367 7.59 2.35 14.41
N LYS A 368 7.14 2.42 15.68
CA LYS A 368 6.54 1.29 16.39
C LYS A 368 5.28 0.78 15.67
N ALA A 369 4.37 1.69 15.31
CA ALA A 369 3.10 1.36 14.65
C ALA A 369 3.26 0.87 13.20
N ALA A 370 4.33 1.30 12.52
CA ALA A 370 4.69 0.80 11.20
C ALA A 370 5.35 -0.59 11.24
N GLY A 371 5.90 -0.98 12.39
CA GLY A 371 6.56 -2.27 12.62
C GLY A 371 5.60 -3.46 12.74
N THR A 372 6.15 -4.59 13.14
CA THR A 372 5.39 -5.78 13.55
C THR A 372 5.37 -5.84 15.07
N ASP A 373 4.19 -5.84 15.69
CA ASP A 373 3.98 -5.82 17.14
C ASP A 373 3.13 -7.01 17.63
N GLY A 374 2.88 -7.97 16.75
CA GLY A 374 2.08 -9.16 17.01
C GLY A 374 2.34 -10.24 15.97
N ASN A 375 1.72 -11.39 16.18
CA ASN A 375 1.86 -12.55 15.31
C ASN A 375 0.56 -12.84 14.51
N ALA A 376 -0.47 -12.03 14.70
CA ALA A 376 -1.63 -12.02 13.82
C ALA A 376 -1.23 -11.52 12.42
N LEU A 377 -1.94 -12.02 11.41
CA LEU A 377 -1.65 -11.68 10.01
C LEU A 377 -1.78 -10.18 9.71
N GLN A 378 -2.77 -9.53 10.33
CA GLN A 378 -3.01 -8.08 10.20
C GLN A 378 -1.95 -7.21 10.89
N ASP A 379 -1.14 -7.80 11.79
CA ASP A 379 -0.10 -7.10 12.52
C ASP A 379 1.26 -7.12 11.81
N GLN A 380 1.34 -7.74 10.64
CA GLN A 380 2.55 -7.80 9.85
C GLN A 380 2.76 -6.54 9.03
N GLN A 381 4.01 -6.22 8.70
CA GLN A 381 4.30 -5.23 7.66
C GLN A 381 3.74 -5.69 6.31
N LEU A 382 2.93 -4.85 5.68
CA LEU A 382 2.16 -5.16 4.49
C LEU A 382 2.74 -4.47 3.25
N SER A 383 2.60 -5.13 2.11
CA SER A 383 2.82 -4.54 0.80
C SER A 383 1.66 -3.63 0.38
N LYS A 384 1.81 -2.95 -0.76
CA LYS A 384 0.75 -2.10 -1.36
C LYS A 384 -0.58 -2.82 -1.63
N ASN A 385 -0.54 -4.16 -1.76
CA ASN A 385 -1.68 -5.01 -2.06
C ASN A 385 -2.24 -5.71 -0.81
N ASP A 386 -1.88 -5.24 0.39
CA ASP A 386 -2.37 -5.76 1.68
C ASP A 386 -1.95 -7.21 1.97
N VAL A 387 -0.85 -7.65 1.36
CA VAL A 387 -0.20 -8.95 1.62
C VAL A 387 1.06 -8.73 2.47
N PRO A 388 1.31 -9.51 3.53
CA PRO A 388 2.54 -9.42 4.33
C PRO A 388 3.80 -9.49 3.45
N ILE A 389 4.77 -8.62 3.75
CA ILE A 389 6.00 -8.49 2.96
C ILE A 389 6.80 -9.80 2.98
N ILE A 390 6.78 -10.54 4.10
CA ILE A 390 7.41 -11.87 4.19
C ILE A 390 6.82 -12.84 3.16
N VAL A 391 5.50 -12.93 3.05
CA VAL A 391 4.80 -13.79 2.08
C VAL A 391 5.15 -13.37 0.65
N ASN A 392 5.00 -12.09 0.33
CA ASN A 392 5.34 -11.57 -1.00
C ASN A 392 6.81 -11.78 -1.37
N SER A 393 7.73 -11.61 -0.42
CA SER A 393 9.16 -11.79 -0.65
C SER A 393 9.51 -13.25 -0.92
N CYS A 394 8.96 -14.19 -0.13
CA CYS A 394 9.14 -15.62 -0.36
C CYS A 394 8.53 -16.06 -1.70
N ILE A 395 7.29 -15.66 -1.99
CA ILE A 395 6.61 -15.96 -3.27
C ILE A 395 7.42 -15.42 -4.44
N ALA A 396 7.87 -14.16 -4.38
CA ALA A 396 8.65 -13.57 -5.46
C ALA A 396 9.98 -14.31 -5.67
N PHE A 397 10.67 -14.67 -4.59
CA PHE A 397 11.93 -15.42 -4.66
C PHE A 397 11.74 -16.83 -5.26
N VAL A 398 10.71 -17.55 -4.82
CA VAL A 398 10.41 -18.90 -5.35
C VAL A 398 9.89 -18.84 -6.79
N THR A 399 9.11 -17.82 -7.14
CA THR A 399 8.68 -17.60 -8.52
C THR A 399 9.90 -17.36 -9.42
N GLN A 400 10.85 -16.55 -8.97
CA GLN A 400 12.03 -16.21 -9.76
C GLN A 400 13.01 -17.38 -9.93
N TYR A 401 13.28 -18.12 -8.86
CA TYR A 401 14.39 -19.09 -8.82
C TYR A 401 13.94 -20.55 -8.67
N GLY A 402 12.65 -20.79 -8.41
CA GLY A 402 12.14 -22.10 -7.99
C GLY A 402 11.16 -22.77 -8.95
N LEU A 403 10.56 -22.05 -9.91
CA LEU A 403 9.57 -22.65 -10.82
C LEU A 403 10.11 -23.83 -11.65
N GLY A 404 11.40 -23.84 -11.97
CA GLY A 404 12.08 -24.94 -12.67
C GLY A 404 12.72 -25.99 -11.76
N CYS A 405 12.61 -25.85 -10.44
CA CYS A 405 13.30 -26.70 -9.48
C CYS A 405 12.45 -27.91 -9.09
N LYS A 406 12.99 -29.11 -9.31
CA LYS A 406 12.29 -30.37 -8.99
C LYS A 406 11.93 -30.48 -7.50
N TYR A 407 10.68 -30.83 -7.24
CA TYR A 407 10.09 -31.04 -5.91
C TYR A 407 10.15 -29.78 -5.02
N ILE A 408 10.01 -28.60 -5.64
CA ILE A 408 9.89 -27.34 -4.91
C ILE A 408 8.74 -27.41 -3.90
N TYR A 409 8.89 -26.79 -2.72
CA TYR A 409 8.02 -26.90 -1.54
C TYR A 409 8.01 -28.25 -0.79
N GLN A 410 8.24 -29.37 -1.46
CA GLN A 410 8.29 -30.69 -0.83
C GLN A 410 9.62 -30.94 -0.09
N LYS A 411 10.72 -30.38 -0.60
CA LYS A 411 12.02 -30.42 0.08
C LYS A 411 12.02 -29.54 1.33
N ASN A 412 12.71 -30.00 2.37
CA ASN A 412 12.85 -29.26 3.62
C ASN A 412 14.17 -28.49 3.62
N GLY A 413 14.12 -27.23 4.07
CA GLY A 413 15.30 -26.43 4.38
C GLY A 413 15.89 -26.76 5.74
N ASP A 414 16.97 -26.06 6.08
CA ASP A 414 17.60 -26.15 7.40
C ASP A 414 16.76 -25.37 8.44
N PRO A 415 16.27 -26.01 9.51
CA PRO A 415 15.48 -25.35 10.55
C PRO A 415 16.17 -24.14 11.20
N LEU A 416 17.50 -24.16 11.31
CA LEU A 416 18.27 -23.04 11.88
C LEU A 416 18.22 -21.83 10.93
N HIS A 417 18.50 -22.04 9.65
CA HIS A 417 18.41 -20.96 8.66
C HIS A 417 16.98 -20.43 8.51
N ILE A 418 15.97 -21.29 8.56
CA ILE A 418 14.56 -20.88 8.52
C ILE A 418 14.24 -19.95 9.70
N SER A 419 14.67 -20.32 10.91
CA SER A 419 14.49 -19.50 12.11
C SER A 419 15.21 -18.15 11.99
N GLU A 420 16.47 -18.13 11.52
CA GLU A 420 17.23 -16.90 11.30
C GLU A 420 16.56 -15.96 10.28
N LEU A 421 16.00 -16.53 9.20
CA LEU A 421 15.27 -15.76 8.19
C LEU A 421 13.95 -15.21 8.75
N LEU A 422 13.19 -16.00 9.51
CA LEU A 422 11.96 -15.54 10.17
C LEU A 422 12.23 -14.38 11.13
N GLU A 423 13.27 -14.49 11.97
CA GLU A 423 13.66 -13.41 12.88
C GLU A 423 14.12 -12.15 12.12
N SER A 424 14.81 -12.33 10.99
CA SER A 424 15.19 -11.21 10.12
C SER A 424 13.97 -10.47 9.54
N PHE A 425 12.95 -11.21 9.10
CA PHE A 425 11.68 -10.62 8.64
C PHE A 425 10.88 -9.99 9.78
N LYS A 426 10.85 -10.62 10.96
CA LYS A 426 10.15 -10.11 12.14
C LYS A 426 10.73 -8.79 12.63
N LYS A 427 12.05 -8.63 12.55
CA LYS A 427 12.74 -7.39 12.91
C LYS A 427 12.35 -6.23 12.01
N ASP A 428 12.47 -6.39 10.70
CA ASP A 428 12.03 -5.41 9.70
C ASP A 428 11.95 -6.02 8.29
N ALA A 429 10.76 -6.46 7.90
CA ALA A 429 10.52 -7.08 6.60
C ALA A 429 10.72 -6.12 5.42
N ARG A 430 10.56 -4.80 5.60
CA ARG A 430 10.75 -3.79 4.53
C ARG A 430 12.20 -3.70 4.08
N SER A 431 13.13 -3.65 5.02
CA SER A 431 14.57 -3.54 4.74
C SER A 431 15.22 -4.88 4.42
N PHE A 432 14.67 -5.99 4.93
CA PHE A 432 15.21 -7.32 4.63
C PHE A 432 14.95 -7.72 3.17
N LYS A 433 15.99 -8.27 2.50
CA LYS A 433 15.92 -8.71 1.10
C LYS A 433 16.52 -10.09 0.94
N LEU A 434 15.75 -10.98 0.32
CA LEU A 434 16.24 -12.29 -0.10
C LEU A 434 17.20 -12.14 -1.30
N ARG A 435 18.29 -12.92 -1.35
CA ARG A 435 19.31 -12.86 -2.39
C ARG A 435 19.69 -14.26 -2.85
N ALA A 436 19.69 -14.48 -4.17
CA ALA A 436 20.19 -15.71 -4.76
C ALA A 436 21.67 -15.92 -4.40
N GLY A 437 22.07 -17.17 -4.21
CA GLY A 437 23.42 -17.56 -3.77
C GLY A 437 23.70 -17.38 -2.28
N LYS A 438 22.97 -16.50 -1.57
CA LYS A 438 23.03 -16.37 -0.12
C LYS A 438 21.96 -17.19 0.59
N HIS A 439 20.71 -17.12 0.12
CA HIS A 439 19.60 -17.85 0.72
C HIS A 439 19.20 -19.01 -0.20
N GLN A 440 19.07 -20.20 0.37
CA GLN A 440 18.67 -21.38 -0.38
C GLN A 440 17.16 -21.39 -0.61
N LEU A 441 16.75 -22.05 -1.69
CA LEU A 441 15.35 -22.11 -2.09
C LEU A 441 14.51 -22.89 -1.07
N GLU A 442 15.05 -24.01 -0.58
CA GLU A 442 14.43 -24.87 0.42
C GLU A 442 14.18 -24.11 1.73
N ASP A 443 15.16 -23.31 2.18
CA ASP A 443 15.03 -22.46 3.37
C ASP A 443 13.91 -21.43 3.19
N VAL A 444 13.84 -20.75 2.04
CA VAL A 444 12.80 -19.76 1.74
C VAL A 444 11.40 -20.39 1.66
N THR A 445 11.27 -21.60 1.09
CA THR A 445 9.99 -22.33 1.12
C THR A 445 9.60 -22.76 2.53
N GLY A 446 10.57 -23.10 3.37
CA GLY A 446 10.36 -23.37 4.80
C GLY A 446 9.86 -22.16 5.55
N VAL A 447 10.44 -20.97 5.31
CA VAL A 447 9.99 -19.70 5.89
C VAL A 447 8.52 -19.42 5.55
N LEU A 448 8.12 -19.59 4.28
CA LEU A 448 6.72 -19.36 3.89
C LEU A 448 5.75 -20.31 4.62
N LYS A 449 6.08 -21.60 4.67
CA LYS A 449 5.25 -22.61 5.33
C LYS A 449 5.15 -22.37 6.84
N ASN A 450 6.29 -22.12 7.50
CA ASN A 450 6.33 -21.87 8.94
C ASN A 450 5.58 -20.60 9.29
N PHE A 451 5.79 -19.51 8.55
CA PHE A 451 5.04 -18.28 8.76
C PHE A 451 3.51 -18.50 8.71
N LEU A 452 3.00 -19.22 7.70
CA LEU A 452 1.56 -19.50 7.59
C LEU A 452 1.04 -20.43 8.71
N SER A 453 1.87 -21.39 9.15
CA SER A 453 1.54 -22.28 10.27
C SER A 453 1.55 -21.57 11.62
N ASP A 454 2.41 -20.58 11.80
CA ASP A 454 2.73 -20.01 13.10
C ASP A 454 1.93 -18.75 13.43
N ILE A 455 1.30 -18.07 12.47
CA ILE A 455 0.40 -16.92 12.73
C ILE A 455 -0.75 -17.30 13.67
N ASP A 456 -1.28 -16.32 14.42
CA ASP A 456 -2.23 -16.59 15.53
C ASP A 456 -3.53 -17.31 15.13
N ASP A 457 -4.06 -17.00 13.95
CA ASP A 457 -5.19 -17.71 13.33
C ASP A 457 -4.84 -18.17 11.91
N ALA A 458 -5.46 -19.28 11.49
CA ALA A 458 -5.22 -19.88 10.19
C ALA A 458 -5.54 -18.89 9.05
N LEU A 459 -4.82 -18.99 7.92
CA LEU A 459 -5.08 -18.11 6.78
C LEU A 459 -6.54 -18.23 6.30
N LEU A 460 -7.08 -19.46 6.32
CA LEU A 460 -8.47 -19.78 5.98
C LEU A 460 -9.46 -19.57 7.12
N THR A 461 -9.00 -19.03 8.27
CA THR A 461 -9.70 -18.82 9.55
C THR A 461 -10.24 -20.10 10.17
N LYS A 462 -9.92 -20.36 11.44
CA LYS A 462 -10.40 -21.57 12.13
C LYS A 462 -11.94 -21.61 12.24
N GLU A 463 -12.57 -20.45 12.32
CA GLU A 463 -14.04 -20.32 12.36
C GLU A 463 -14.72 -20.85 11.08
N LEU A 464 -14.12 -20.62 9.90
CA LEU A 464 -14.70 -21.05 8.64
C LEU A 464 -14.41 -22.53 8.30
N TYR A 465 -13.60 -23.23 9.10
CA TYR A 465 -13.20 -24.62 8.84
C TYR A 465 -14.36 -25.55 8.47
N PRO A 466 -15.49 -25.63 9.22
CA PRO A 466 -16.59 -26.52 8.87
C PRO A 466 -17.21 -26.22 7.51
N TYR A 467 -17.25 -24.94 7.10
CA TYR A 467 -17.80 -24.51 5.83
C TYR A 467 -16.93 -24.96 4.66
N TRP A 468 -15.61 -24.82 4.78
CA TRP A 468 -14.64 -25.29 3.79
C TRP A 468 -14.81 -26.79 3.52
N ILE A 469 -14.91 -27.60 4.57
CA ILE A 469 -15.08 -29.05 4.46
C ILE A 469 -16.44 -29.40 3.85
N SER A 470 -17.53 -28.76 4.31
CA SER A 470 -18.89 -29.00 3.78
C SER A 470 -19.07 -28.66 2.29
N ALA A 471 -18.16 -27.85 1.71
CA ALA A 471 -18.20 -27.56 0.29
C ALA A 471 -18.02 -28.83 -0.55
N LEU A 472 -17.22 -29.78 -0.08
CA LEU A 472 -16.92 -31.04 -0.76
C LEU A 472 -18.15 -31.95 -0.90
N ASP A 473 -19.17 -31.78 -0.07
CA ASP A 473 -20.46 -32.48 -0.21
C ASP A 473 -21.22 -32.05 -1.49
N THR A 474 -20.81 -30.93 -2.10
CA THR A 474 -21.41 -30.38 -3.32
C THR A 474 -20.86 -31.08 -4.55
N GLN A 475 -21.69 -31.93 -5.18
CA GLN A 475 -21.31 -32.70 -6.36
C GLN A 475 -21.11 -31.83 -7.62
N GLU A 476 -21.85 -30.73 -7.76
CA GLU A 476 -21.69 -29.83 -8.92
C GLU A 476 -20.51 -28.87 -8.71
N ASP A 477 -19.48 -29.00 -9.55
CA ASP A 477 -18.24 -28.21 -9.46
C ASP A 477 -18.48 -26.71 -9.50
N LYS A 478 -19.39 -26.22 -10.36
CA LYS A 478 -19.71 -24.80 -10.45
C LYS A 478 -20.32 -24.25 -9.16
N GLU A 479 -21.20 -25.00 -8.52
CA GLU A 479 -21.78 -24.61 -7.24
C GLU A 479 -20.75 -24.68 -6.11
N ARG A 480 -19.84 -25.66 -6.15
CA ARG A 480 -18.72 -25.75 -5.21
C ARG A 480 -17.77 -24.56 -5.32
N ILE A 481 -17.41 -24.16 -6.55
CA ILE A 481 -16.61 -22.96 -6.85
C ILE A 481 -17.29 -21.69 -6.33
N LYS A 482 -18.61 -21.54 -6.55
CA LYS A 482 -19.38 -20.41 -6.01
C LYS A 482 -19.36 -20.36 -4.48
N LYS A 483 -19.46 -21.51 -3.81
CA LYS A 483 -19.35 -21.61 -2.33
C LYS A 483 -17.97 -21.16 -1.85
N TYR A 484 -16.89 -21.64 -2.47
CA TYR A 484 -15.54 -21.16 -2.15
C TYR A 484 -15.42 -19.65 -2.32
N GLY A 485 -15.89 -19.10 -3.44
CA GLY A 485 -15.92 -17.65 -3.65
C GLY A 485 -16.69 -16.90 -2.55
N ALA A 486 -17.79 -17.46 -2.04
CA ALA A 486 -18.55 -16.87 -0.93
C ALA A 486 -17.75 -16.86 0.38
N PHE A 487 -17.08 -17.96 0.73
CA PHE A 487 -16.26 -18.05 1.94
C PHE A 487 -15.03 -17.14 1.87
N ILE A 488 -14.41 -17.03 0.70
CA ILE A 488 -13.27 -16.11 0.49
C ILE A 488 -13.70 -14.66 0.72
N ARG A 489 -14.92 -14.27 0.30
CA ARG A 489 -15.45 -12.91 0.52
C ARG A 489 -15.69 -12.59 2.00
N THR A 490 -15.97 -13.60 2.84
CA THR A 490 -16.14 -13.40 4.29
C THR A 490 -14.82 -13.32 5.06
N LEU A 491 -13.69 -13.71 4.45
CA LEU A 491 -12.38 -13.58 5.09
C LEU A 491 -12.02 -12.10 5.37
N PRO A 492 -11.28 -11.82 6.46
CA PRO A 492 -10.68 -10.51 6.69
C PRO A 492 -9.85 -10.05 5.48
N GLY A 493 -9.76 -8.73 5.27
CA GLY A 493 -9.14 -8.17 4.06
C GLY A 493 -7.71 -8.68 3.79
N VAL A 494 -6.87 -8.74 4.84
CA VAL A 494 -5.49 -9.22 4.75
C VAL A 494 -5.44 -10.73 4.47
N ASN A 495 -6.30 -11.54 5.10
CA ASN A 495 -6.42 -12.97 4.84
C ASN A 495 -6.80 -13.24 3.39
N ARG A 496 -7.82 -12.55 2.88
CA ARG A 496 -8.27 -12.69 1.49
C ARG A 496 -7.16 -12.33 0.49
N ALA A 497 -6.49 -11.19 0.69
CA ALA A 497 -5.39 -10.76 -0.17
C ALA A 497 -4.21 -11.74 -0.14
N THR A 498 -3.86 -12.23 1.05
CA THR A 498 -2.77 -13.19 1.24
C THR A 498 -3.10 -14.56 0.63
N LEU A 499 -4.35 -15.03 0.80
CA LEU A 499 -4.82 -16.27 0.18
C LEU A 499 -4.78 -16.16 -1.35
N ALA A 500 -5.24 -15.05 -1.92
CA ALA A 500 -5.18 -14.82 -3.37
C ALA A 500 -3.73 -14.91 -3.88
N ALA A 501 -2.78 -14.25 -3.20
CA ALA A 501 -1.37 -14.28 -3.57
C ALA A 501 -0.75 -15.68 -3.45
N VAL A 502 -1.06 -16.42 -2.38
CA VAL A 502 -0.55 -17.79 -2.19
C VAL A 502 -1.14 -18.73 -3.24
N ILE A 503 -2.45 -18.73 -3.46
CA ILE A 503 -3.10 -19.63 -4.43
C ILE A 503 -2.67 -19.28 -5.86
N GLU A 504 -2.52 -17.99 -6.21
CA GLU A 504 -1.93 -17.57 -7.48
C GLU A 504 -0.52 -18.15 -7.67
N HIS A 505 0.32 -18.05 -6.63
CA HIS A 505 1.67 -18.60 -6.70
C HIS A 505 1.66 -20.13 -6.91
N LEU A 506 0.84 -20.86 -6.15
CA LEU A 506 0.71 -22.31 -6.29
C LEU A 506 0.15 -22.70 -7.66
N TYR A 507 -0.77 -21.91 -8.21
CA TYR A 507 -1.25 -22.06 -9.58
C TYR A 507 -0.11 -21.93 -10.61
N ARG A 508 0.79 -20.94 -10.44
CA ARG A 508 1.97 -20.80 -11.31
C ARG A 508 2.95 -21.98 -11.18
N VAL A 509 3.16 -22.47 -9.96
CA VAL A 509 4.02 -23.64 -9.71
C VAL A 509 3.47 -24.88 -10.42
N GLN A 510 2.17 -25.16 -10.31
CA GLN A 510 1.58 -26.35 -10.95
C GLN A 510 1.54 -26.26 -12.48
N LYS A 511 1.43 -25.04 -13.06
CA LYS A 511 1.59 -24.85 -14.51
C LYS A 511 2.98 -25.27 -15.03
N CYS A 512 3.97 -25.33 -14.15
CA CYS A 512 5.32 -25.79 -14.45
C CYS A 512 5.58 -27.24 -13.99
N SER A 513 4.54 -28.01 -13.67
CA SER A 513 4.63 -29.37 -13.09
C SER A 513 5.37 -30.38 -13.97
N GLU A 514 5.36 -30.22 -15.29
CA GLU A 514 6.16 -31.05 -16.22
C GLU A 514 7.67 -30.92 -15.96
N ILE A 515 8.11 -29.79 -15.39
CA ILE A 515 9.52 -29.50 -15.09
C ILE A 515 9.82 -29.75 -13.60
N ASN A 516 8.99 -29.19 -12.71
CA ASN A 516 9.23 -29.21 -11.27
C ASN A 516 8.59 -30.41 -10.54
N HIS A 517 7.76 -31.21 -11.21
CA HIS A 517 7.07 -32.39 -10.66
C HIS A 517 6.06 -32.09 -9.53
N MET A 518 5.60 -30.85 -9.38
CA MET A 518 4.62 -30.44 -8.38
C MET A 518 3.28 -30.10 -9.03
N ASN A 519 2.38 -31.09 -9.14
CA ASN A 519 0.99 -30.86 -9.55
C ASN A 519 0.15 -30.26 -8.39
N ALA A 520 -1.10 -29.90 -8.66
CA ALA A 520 -2.00 -29.28 -7.67
C ALA A 520 -2.16 -30.16 -6.40
N HIS A 521 -2.36 -31.47 -6.56
CA HIS A 521 -2.46 -32.42 -5.45
C HIS A 521 -1.21 -32.43 -4.56
N ASN A 522 -0.01 -32.52 -5.15
CA ASN A 522 1.25 -32.53 -4.39
C ASN A 522 1.47 -31.21 -3.63
N LEU A 523 1.07 -30.08 -4.21
CA LEU A 523 1.12 -28.79 -3.52
C LEU A 523 0.08 -28.72 -2.39
N ALA A 524 -1.13 -29.23 -2.62
CA ALA A 524 -2.19 -29.27 -1.62
C ALA A 524 -1.80 -30.10 -0.40
N LEU A 525 -1.13 -31.25 -0.59
CA LEU A 525 -0.54 -32.04 0.49
C LEU A 525 0.42 -31.19 1.33
N VAL A 526 1.30 -30.41 0.70
CA VAL A 526 2.29 -29.60 1.42
C VAL A 526 1.65 -28.44 2.18
N PHE A 527 0.60 -27.81 1.63
CA PHE A 527 0.05 -26.56 2.14
C PHE A 527 -1.22 -26.70 3.01
N SER A 528 -1.94 -27.83 2.97
CA SER A 528 -3.20 -27.98 3.72
C SER A 528 -3.01 -27.73 5.22
N SER A 529 -1.97 -28.33 5.82
CA SER A 529 -1.71 -28.20 7.25
C SER A 529 -1.31 -26.78 7.67
N CYS A 530 -0.63 -26.00 6.83
CA CYS A 530 -0.28 -24.62 7.17
C CYS A 530 -1.40 -23.61 6.86
N LEU A 531 -2.24 -23.87 5.87
CA LEU A 531 -3.37 -22.99 5.53
C LEU A 531 -4.55 -23.14 6.51
N PHE A 532 -4.76 -24.35 7.05
CA PHE A 532 -5.76 -24.64 8.07
C PHE A 532 -5.21 -24.71 9.51
N GLN A 533 -3.89 -24.78 9.69
CA GLN A 533 -3.21 -24.98 10.98
C GLN A 533 -3.67 -26.25 11.72
N THR A 534 -3.81 -27.35 11.00
CA THR A 534 -4.20 -28.65 11.54
C THR A 534 -2.98 -29.55 11.75
N LYS A 535 -3.11 -30.52 12.67
CA LYS A 535 -2.02 -31.45 13.03
C LYS A 535 -1.76 -32.55 11.99
N GLY A 536 -2.51 -32.59 10.89
CA GLY A 536 -2.35 -33.60 9.85
C GLY A 536 -3.14 -33.25 8.59
N GLN A 537 -2.68 -33.75 7.46
CA GLN A 537 -3.31 -33.59 6.14
C GLN A 537 -4.53 -34.52 6.08
N THR A 538 -5.72 -34.03 6.46
CA THR A 538 -6.95 -34.80 6.16
C THR A 538 -7.18 -34.81 4.66
N SER A 539 -7.77 -35.88 4.13
CA SER A 539 -8.11 -35.96 2.70
C SER A 539 -8.96 -34.77 2.25
N GLU A 540 -9.85 -34.33 3.13
CA GLU A 540 -10.80 -33.25 2.92
C GLU A 540 -10.08 -31.90 2.82
N GLU A 541 -9.16 -31.58 3.74
CA GLU A 541 -8.37 -30.35 3.66
C GLU A 541 -7.52 -30.30 2.38
N VAL A 542 -6.91 -31.42 2.01
CA VAL A 542 -6.13 -31.53 0.76
C VAL A 542 -7.02 -31.28 -0.45
N ASN A 543 -8.21 -31.88 -0.50
CA ASN A 543 -9.14 -31.69 -1.61
C ASN A 543 -9.60 -30.23 -1.73
N VAL A 544 -9.84 -29.54 -0.61
CA VAL A 544 -10.19 -28.10 -0.64
C VAL A 544 -9.05 -27.29 -1.25
N ILE A 545 -7.81 -27.47 -0.77
CA ILE A 545 -6.67 -26.71 -1.31
C ILE A 545 -6.41 -27.03 -2.78
N GLU A 546 -6.55 -28.30 -3.17
CA GLU A 546 -6.42 -28.72 -4.57
C GLU A 546 -7.48 -28.05 -5.46
N ASP A 547 -8.74 -28.00 -5.01
CA ASP A 547 -9.81 -27.29 -5.72
C ASP A 547 -9.52 -25.79 -5.83
N LEU A 548 -9.01 -25.14 -4.77
CA LEU A 548 -8.64 -23.73 -4.81
C LEU A 548 -7.52 -23.46 -5.85
N ILE A 549 -6.52 -24.34 -5.93
CA ILE A 549 -5.41 -24.22 -6.90
C ILE A 549 -5.93 -24.43 -8.32
N ASN A 550 -6.67 -25.51 -8.57
CA ASN A 550 -7.14 -25.88 -9.90
C ASN A 550 -8.11 -24.83 -10.46
N ASN A 551 -8.95 -24.24 -9.61
CA ASN A 551 -10.00 -23.31 -9.99
C ASN A 551 -9.65 -21.84 -9.70
N TYR A 552 -8.36 -21.52 -9.48
CA TYR A 552 -7.88 -20.17 -9.17
C TYR A 552 -8.47 -19.09 -10.10
N VAL A 553 -8.47 -19.32 -11.42
CA VAL A 553 -8.93 -18.34 -12.42
C VAL A 553 -10.41 -18.01 -12.24
N GLU A 554 -11.25 -19.01 -11.95
CA GLU A 554 -12.70 -18.83 -11.79
C GLU A 554 -13.04 -18.26 -10.40
N ILE A 555 -12.40 -18.78 -9.34
CA ILE A 555 -12.63 -18.37 -7.95
C ILE A 555 -12.23 -16.91 -7.71
N PHE A 556 -11.10 -16.48 -8.27
CA PHE A 556 -10.55 -15.13 -8.10
C PHE A 556 -10.85 -14.20 -9.29
N GLU A 557 -11.70 -14.62 -10.23
CA GLU A 557 -12.17 -13.81 -11.36
C GLU A 557 -11.02 -13.20 -12.20
N VAL A 558 -9.99 -14.01 -12.48
CA VAL A 558 -8.75 -13.57 -13.14
C VAL A 558 -8.99 -13.39 -14.65
N LYS A 559 -8.55 -12.25 -15.19
CA LYS A 559 -8.73 -11.93 -16.61
C LYS A 559 -7.84 -12.80 -17.50
N GLU A 560 -8.34 -13.16 -18.68
CA GLU A 560 -7.60 -14.01 -19.65
C GLU A 560 -6.22 -13.42 -20.01
N ASP A 561 -6.13 -12.10 -20.16
CA ASP A 561 -4.86 -11.42 -20.47
C ASP A 561 -3.83 -11.55 -19.34
N GLN A 562 -4.27 -11.59 -18.08
CA GLN A 562 -3.38 -11.82 -16.93
C GLN A 562 -2.87 -13.26 -16.92
N VAL A 563 -3.72 -14.23 -17.24
CA VAL A 563 -3.32 -15.65 -17.35
C VAL A 563 -2.28 -15.81 -18.47
N LYS A 564 -2.52 -15.22 -19.65
CA LYS A 564 -1.56 -15.23 -20.76
C LYS A 564 -0.22 -14.62 -20.35
N GLN A 565 -0.26 -13.50 -19.63
CA GLN A 565 0.95 -12.85 -19.11
C GLN A 565 1.72 -13.76 -18.14
N MET A 566 1.03 -14.42 -17.20
CA MET A 566 1.64 -15.38 -16.28
C MET A 566 2.29 -16.55 -17.03
N ASP A 567 1.64 -17.09 -18.06
CA ASP A 567 2.18 -18.20 -18.87
C ASP A 567 3.44 -17.80 -19.64
N ILE A 568 3.46 -16.58 -20.19
CA ILE A 568 4.64 -16.00 -20.86
C ILE A 568 5.80 -15.87 -19.86
N GLU A 569 5.55 -15.28 -18.69
CA GLU A 569 6.55 -15.12 -17.64
C GLU A 569 7.09 -16.47 -17.13
N ASN A 570 6.21 -17.44 -16.88
CA ASN A 570 6.59 -18.77 -16.43
C ASN A 570 7.45 -19.49 -17.48
N SER A 571 7.09 -19.41 -18.77
CA SER A 571 7.91 -19.94 -19.87
C SER A 571 9.28 -19.26 -19.92
N PHE A 572 9.34 -17.94 -19.71
CA PHE A 572 10.58 -17.20 -19.69
C PHE A 572 11.49 -17.65 -18.53
N ILE A 573 10.97 -17.64 -17.30
CA ILE A 573 11.71 -18.02 -16.09
C ILE A 573 12.24 -19.46 -16.17
N THR A 574 11.41 -20.41 -16.61
CA THR A 574 11.79 -21.83 -16.65
C THR A 574 12.83 -22.15 -17.73
N LYS A 575 12.89 -21.36 -18.81
CA LYS A 575 13.83 -21.56 -19.92
C LYS A 575 15.12 -20.75 -19.81
N TRP A 576 15.13 -19.65 -19.06
CA TRP A 576 16.29 -18.77 -18.89
C TRP A 576 16.87 -18.84 -17.48
N LYS A 577 17.97 -19.57 -17.31
CA LYS A 577 18.56 -19.88 -15.99
C LYS A 577 19.27 -18.72 -15.29
N ASP A 578 19.64 -17.66 -16.00
CA ASP A 578 20.50 -16.58 -15.46
C ASP A 578 19.81 -15.20 -15.35
N THR A 579 18.49 -15.15 -15.52
CA THR A 579 17.79 -13.87 -15.58
C THR A 579 17.37 -13.36 -14.21
N GLN A 580 17.67 -12.09 -13.90
CA GLN A 580 17.15 -11.41 -12.72
C GLN A 580 15.98 -10.50 -13.10
N VAL A 581 14.78 -10.88 -12.65
CA VAL A 581 13.58 -10.04 -12.67
C VAL A 581 13.40 -9.45 -11.28
N SER A 582 13.16 -8.14 -11.21
CA SER A 582 12.91 -7.43 -9.95
C SER A 582 11.47 -7.62 -9.47
N GLN A 583 11.21 -7.33 -8.18
CA GLN A 583 9.85 -7.32 -7.61
C GLN A 583 8.88 -6.33 -8.30
N ALA A 584 9.40 -5.37 -9.07
CA ALA A 584 8.60 -4.41 -9.84
C ALA A 584 8.22 -4.90 -11.24
N GLY A 585 8.65 -6.10 -11.64
CA GLY A 585 8.50 -6.60 -13.01
C GLY A 585 9.59 -6.09 -13.97
N ASP A 586 10.58 -5.34 -13.47
CA ASP A 586 11.68 -4.87 -14.30
C ASP A 586 12.69 -6.01 -14.59
N LEU A 587 13.23 -6.05 -15.81
CA LEU A 587 14.22 -7.00 -16.29
C LEU A 587 15.58 -6.31 -16.49
N LEU A 588 16.67 -6.87 -15.95
CA LEU A 588 18.03 -6.44 -16.34
C LEU A 588 18.45 -7.18 -17.61
N ILE A 589 18.76 -6.43 -18.67
CA ILE A 589 19.26 -7.00 -19.93
C ILE A 589 20.52 -6.29 -20.38
N GLU A 590 21.39 -7.02 -21.07
CA GLU A 590 22.52 -6.44 -21.80
C GLU A 590 22.06 -5.97 -23.19
N VAL A 591 22.30 -4.69 -23.49
CA VAL A 591 22.01 -4.05 -24.77
C VAL A 591 23.31 -3.59 -25.41
N TYR A 592 23.51 -3.90 -26.67
CA TYR A 592 24.71 -3.54 -27.42
C TYR A 592 24.49 -2.25 -28.21
N VAL A 593 25.58 -1.59 -28.59
CA VAL A 593 25.56 -0.37 -29.41
C VAL A 593 26.34 -0.61 -30.69
N GLU A 594 25.68 -0.42 -31.83
CA GLU A 594 26.15 -0.70 -33.20
C GLU A 594 26.44 -2.19 -33.50
N LYS A 595 27.20 -2.87 -32.64
CA LYS A 595 27.69 -4.24 -32.82
C LYS A 595 27.86 -4.96 -31.49
N LYS A 596 27.79 -6.29 -31.53
CA LYS A 596 27.97 -7.16 -30.35
C LYS A 596 29.44 -7.30 -29.98
N GLU A 597 29.97 -6.29 -29.31
CA GLU A 597 31.33 -6.30 -28.74
C GLU A 597 31.29 -6.00 -27.24
N PRO A 598 32.18 -6.57 -26.42
CA PRO A 598 32.19 -6.36 -24.97
C PRO A 598 32.26 -4.88 -24.55
N ASP A 599 33.02 -4.06 -25.28
CA ASP A 599 33.17 -2.62 -24.99
C ASP A 599 31.94 -1.80 -25.44
N CYS A 600 31.07 -2.41 -26.24
CA CYS A 600 29.88 -1.81 -26.83
C CYS A 600 28.59 -2.20 -26.09
N SER A 601 28.67 -2.91 -24.96
CA SER A 601 27.47 -3.31 -24.19
C SER A 601 27.15 -2.37 -23.03
N ILE A 602 25.88 -2.39 -22.61
CA ILE A 602 25.33 -1.69 -21.45
C ILE A 602 24.29 -2.61 -20.81
N ILE A 603 24.41 -2.85 -19.50
CA ILE A 603 23.34 -3.51 -18.75
C ILE A 603 22.34 -2.43 -18.35
N ILE A 604 21.10 -2.57 -18.81
CA ILE A 604 20.02 -1.63 -18.52
C ILE A 604 18.82 -2.35 -17.92
N ARG A 605 18.05 -1.62 -17.11
CA ARG A 605 16.80 -2.07 -16.54
C ARG A 605 15.64 -1.73 -17.45
N ILE A 606 14.95 -2.74 -17.96
CA ILE A 606 13.75 -2.63 -18.78
C ILE A 606 12.52 -2.74 -17.87
N SER A 607 11.68 -1.71 -17.86
CA SER A 607 10.39 -1.74 -17.14
C SER A 607 9.27 -2.35 -17.99
N PRO A 608 8.15 -2.84 -17.40
CA PRO A 608 7.02 -3.38 -18.14
C PRO A 608 6.36 -2.42 -19.13
N VAL A 609 6.63 -1.12 -19.03
CA VAL A 609 6.05 -0.08 -19.89
C VAL A 609 7.09 0.61 -20.78
N MET A 610 8.34 0.13 -20.76
CA MET A 610 9.42 0.73 -21.54
C MET A 610 9.18 0.50 -23.04
N GLU A 611 9.04 1.60 -23.77
CA GLU A 611 8.95 1.61 -25.24
C GLU A 611 10.35 1.64 -25.87
N ALA A 612 10.50 1.15 -27.11
CA ALA A 612 11.79 1.09 -27.79
C ALA A 612 12.45 2.47 -27.99
N GLU A 613 11.66 3.54 -28.10
CA GLU A 613 12.14 4.93 -28.12
C GLU A 613 12.91 5.28 -26.85
N GLU A 614 12.32 4.98 -25.69
CA GLU A 614 12.89 5.28 -24.37
C GLU A 614 14.23 4.56 -24.21
N LEU A 615 14.27 3.27 -24.54
CA LEU A 615 15.50 2.49 -24.51
C LEU A 615 16.57 3.06 -25.43
N THR A 616 16.21 3.38 -26.69
CA THR A 616 17.15 3.93 -27.67
C THR A 616 17.77 5.23 -27.16
N ASN A 617 16.94 6.14 -26.64
CA ASN A 617 17.39 7.43 -26.11
C ASN A 617 18.27 7.29 -24.86
N ASP A 618 17.92 6.38 -23.94
CA ASP A 618 18.71 6.12 -22.74
C ASP A 618 20.10 5.59 -23.09
N ILE A 619 20.19 4.64 -24.02
CA ILE A 619 21.46 4.06 -24.47
C ILE A 619 22.34 5.12 -25.16
N LEU A 620 21.77 5.96 -26.03
CA LEU A 620 22.48 7.07 -26.67
C LEU A 620 23.00 8.08 -25.63
N ALA A 621 22.18 8.43 -24.64
CA ALA A 621 22.58 9.33 -23.56
C ALA A 621 23.71 8.75 -22.70
N ILE A 622 23.63 7.46 -22.33
CA ILE A 622 24.65 6.79 -21.51
C ILE A 622 26.00 6.72 -22.23
N LYS A 623 26.01 6.44 -23.54
CA LYS A 623 27.24 6.39 -24.34
C LYS A 623 27.69 7.76 -24.87
N ASN A 624 26.99 8.84 -24.51
CA ASN A 624 27.23 10.20 -25.01
C ASN A 624 27.27 10.28 -26.55
N ILE A 625 26.42 9.52 -27.23
CA ILE A 625 26.29 9.55 -28.69
C ILE A 625 25.32 10.68 -29.05
N ILE A 626 25.79 11.64 -29.84
CA ILE A 626 24.97 12.72 -30.39
C ILE A 626 24.58 12.31 -31.81
N PRO A 627 23.29 12.00 -32.09
CA PRO A 627 22.86 11.64 -33.43
C PRO A 627 23.15 12.76 -34.43
N THR A 628 23.75 12.39 -35.57
CA THR A 628 23.94 13.33 -36.68
C THR A 628 22.58 13.81 -37.19
N LYS A 629 22.48 15.08 -37.59
CA LYS A 629 21.24 15.64 -38.15
C LYS A 629 20.79 14.81 -39.36
N GLY A 630 19.69 14.09 -39.21
CA GLY A 630 19.13 13.24 -40.26
C GLY A 630 19.28 11.74 -40.05
N ASP A 631 20.05 11.27 -39.07
CA ASP A 631 20.17 9.85 -38.75
C ASP A 631 19.07 9.38 -37.79
N ILE A 632 18.42 8.26 -38.12
CA ILE A 632 17.44 7.60 -37.24
C ILE A 632 18.13 6.41 -36.57
N TRP A 633 18.15 6.47 -35.24
CA TRP A 633 18.58 5.38 -34.38
C TRP A 633 17.37 4.59 -33.94
N ALA A 634 17.51 3.26 -33.91
CA ALA A 634 16.47 2.36 -33.44
C ALA A 634 17.09 1.22 -32.63
N THR A 635 16.29 0.67 -31.73
CA THR A 635 16.60 -0.61 -31.09
C THR A 635 16.24 -1.73 -32.06
N PHE A 636 17.16 -2.66 -32.25
CA PHE A 636 16.96 -3.88 -33.02
C PHE A 636 16.93 -5.07 -32.08
N GLU A 637 16.06 -6.04 -32.38
CA GLU A 637 16.23 -7.39 -31.88
C GLU A 637 17.09 -8.19 -32.85
N VAL A 638 18.02 -8.98 -32.32
CA VAL A 638 18.86 -9.90 -33.08
C VAL A 638 18.62 -11.30 -32.51
N ILE A 639 18.34 -12.27 -33.39
CA ILE A 639 17.99 -13.64 -33.01
C ILE A 639 18.74 -14.66 -33.89
N GLU A 640 18.62 -15.95 -33.54
CA GLU A 640 19.15 -17.06 -34.34
C GLU A 640 20.65 -16.93 -34.65
N ASN A 641 21.46 -16.64 -33.62
CA ASN A 641 22.91 -16.50 -33.72
C ASN A 641 23.35 -15.45 -34.77
N GLU A 642 22.73 -14.25 -34.73
CA GLU A 642 23.06 -13.11 -35.60
C GLU A 642 22.65 -13.28 -37.06
N GLU A 643 21.91 -14.34 -37.40
CA GLU A 643 21.44 -14.55 -38.77
C GLU A 643 20.23 -13.69 -39.13
N LEU A 644 19.48 -13.23 -38.11
CA LEU A 644 18.26 -12.45 -38.28
C LEU A 644 18.25 -11.25 -37.33
N GLU A 645 17.91 -10.08 -37.87
CA GLU A 645 17.71 -8.87 -37.07
C GLU A 645 16.50 -8.07 -37.54
N ARG A 646 15.84 -7.36 -36.63
CA ARG A 646 14.66 -6.54 -36.94
C ARG A 646 14.67 -5.24 -36.15
N PRO A 647 14.44 -4.07 -36.77
CA PRO A 647 14.21 -2.82 -36.05
C PRO A 647 12.85 -2.88 -35.34
N LEU A 648 12.84 -2.50 -34.07
CA LEU A 648 11.61 -2.30 -33.31
C LEU A 648 11.01 -0.94 -33.66
N HIS A 649 9.70 -0.89 -33.83
CA HIS A 649 8.97 0.37 -33.89
C HIS A 649 9.13 1.14 -32.58
N TYR A 650 9.16 2.47 -32.64
CA TYR A 650 9.51 3.30 -31.48
C TYR A 650 8.52 3.13 -30.30
N THR A 651 7.28 2.72 -30.56
CA THR A 651 6.25 2.40 -29.55
C THR A 651 6.18 0.92 -29.14
N GLU A 652 6.98 0.03 -29.73
CA GLU A 652 6.97 -1.38 -29.33
C GLU A 652 7.46 -1.54 -27.88
N ASN A 653 6.75 -2.36 -27.11
CA ASN A 653 7.12 -2.69 -25.74
C ASN A 653 8.36 -3.60 -25.73
N VAL A 654 9.45 -3.11 -25.14
CA VAL A 654 10.73 -3.83 -25.16
C VAL A 654 10.66 -5.11 -24.34
N LEU A 655 10.04 -5.07 -23.15
CA LEU A 655 9.96 -6.23 -22.28
C LEU A 655 9.16 -7.36 -22.95
N GLU A 656 8.02 -7.03 -23.54
CA GLU A 656 7.19 -8.00 -24.26
C GLU A 656 7.99 -8.68 -25.39
N GLN A 657 8.78 -7.90 -26.14
CA GLN A 657 9.59 -8.44 -27.22
C GLN A 657 10.69 -9.38 -26.74
N VAL A 658 11.36 -9.04 -25.63
CA VAL A 658 12.39 -9.88 -25.00
C VAL A 658 11.79 -11.17 -24.45
N LEU A 659 10.63 -11.10 -23.78
CA LEU A 659 9.96 -12.28 -23.22
C LEU A 659 9.58 -13.31 -24.30
N ARG A 660 9.24 -12.83 -25.51
CA ARG A 660 8.95 -13.71 -26.68
C ARG A 660 10.16 -14.55 -27.11
N TRP A 661 11.40 -14.19 -26.76
CA TRP A 661 12.58 -14.99 -27.10
C TRP A 661 12.60 -16.35 -26.40
N SER A 662 11.83 -16.54 -25.32
CA SER A 662 11.62 -17.85 -24.69
C SER A 662 10.96 -18.89 -25.62
N SER A 663 10.39 -18.46 -26.75
CA SER A 663 9.86 -19.34 -27.80
C SER A 663 10.92 -19.80 -28.82
N LEU A 664 12.13 -19.22 -28.81
CA LEU A 664 13.21 -19.58 -29.72
C LEU A 664 13.84 -20.93 -29.32
N ALA A 665 14.45 -21.60 -30.30
CA ALA A 665 15.20 -22.84 -30.06
C ALA A 665 16.42 -22.63 -29.16
N GLU A 666 17.11 -21.49 -29.33
CA GLU A 666 18.25 -21.06 -28.51
C GLU A 666 18.01 -19.63 -27.99
N PRO A 667 17.23 -19.46 -26.91
CA PRO A 667 16.85 -18.14 -26.44
C PRO A 667 18.04 -17.25 -26.06
N GLY A 668 19.10 -17.81 -25.47
CA GLY A 668 20.32 -17.08 -25.10
C GLY A 668 21.15 -16.56 -26.28
N SER A 669 20.78 -16.91 -27.52
CA SER A 669 21.38 -16.32 -28.73
C SER A 669 20.80 -14.93 -29.06
N ALA A 670 19.64 -14.59 -28.50
CA ALA A 670 18.93 -13.36 -28.77
C ALA A 670 19.45 -12.19 -27.93
N TYR A 671 19.50 -11.00 -28.52
CA TYR A 671 19.94 -9.77 -27.84
C TYR A 671 19.37 -8.52 -28.49
N LEU A 672 19.44 -7.40 -27.77
CA LEU A 672 19.11 -6.07 -28.29
C LEU A 672 20.36 -5.33 -28.74
N VAL A 673 20.27 -4.60 -29.85
CA VAL A 673 21.32 -3.69 -30.31
C VAL A 673 20.73 -2.36 -30.75
N VAL A 674 21.27 -1.25 -30.24
CA VAL A 674 20.90 0.11 -30.66
C VAL A 674 21.86 0.55 -31.76
N LYS A 675 21.32 0.81 -32.96
CA LYS A 675 22.12 1.19 -34.13
C LYS A 675 21.34 2.07 -35.11
N ARG A 676 22.06 2.68 -36.04
CA ARG A 676 21.45 3.49 -37.12
C ARG A 676 20.67 2.60 -38.09
N PHE A 677 19.44 3.01 -38.41
CA PHE A 677 18.56 2.30 -39.33
C PHE A 677 18.36 3.02 -40.67
N LEU A 678 17.77 4.23 -40.64
CA LEU A 678 17.42 5.02 -41.82
C LEU A 678 17.96 6.44 -41.71
N THR A 679 18.08 7.14 -42.84
CA THR A 679 18.27 8.59 -42.85
C THR A 679 16.98 9.29 -43.29
N ILE A 680 16.78 10.54 -42.85
CA ILE A 680 15.64 11.38 -43.26
C ILE A 680 15.61 11.52 -44.79
N ASP A 681 16.75 11.63 -45.45
CA ASP A 681 16.82 11.73 -46.91
C ASP A 681 16.41 10.41 -47.59
N THR A 682 16.77 9.27 -47.00
CA THR A 682 16.32 7.95 -47.45
C THR A 682 14.81 7.83 -47.36
N ILE A 683 14.20 8.31 -46.27
CA ILE A 683 12.74 8.33 -46.08
C ILE A 683 12.04 9.26 -47.07
N LYS A 684 12.54 10.49 -47.25
CA LYS A 684 11.96 11.46 -48.18
C LYS A 684 11.97 10.93 -49.60
N HIS A 685 13.09 10.35 -50.03
CA HIS A 685 13.22 9.71 -51.34
C HIS A 685 12.19 8.59 -51.57
N TYR A 686 11.86 7.83 -50.52
CA TYR A 686 10.81 6.80 -50.62
C TYR A 686 9.40 7.38 -50.62
N ASN A 687 9.14 8.43 -49.83
CA ASN A 687 7.84 9.11 -49.81
C ASN A 687 7.55 9.82 -51.14
N GLU A 688 8.55 10.38 -51.82
CA GLU A 688 8.40 11.05 -53.12
C GLU A 688 8.04 10.06 -54.25
N ARG A 689 8.54 8.82 -54.20
CA ARG A 689 8.19 7.74 -55.15
C ARG A 689 6.77 7.17 -54.98
N ARG A 690 6.05 7.53 -53.91
CA ARG A 690 4.69 7.08 -53.57
C ARG A 690 3.58 7.70 -54.45
N THR A 691 3.93 8.63 -55.33
CA THR A 691 2.97 9.25 -56.28
C THR A 691 2.45 8.26 -57.35
N LEU A 692 2.97 7.03 -57.39
CA LEU A 692 2.42 5.88 -58.12
C LEU A 692 1.70 4.92 -57.14
N GLU A 693 0.59 4.30 -57.58
CA GLU A 693 -0.33 3.43 -56.82
C GLU A 693 0.27 2.20 -56.09
N SER A 694 1.60 1.97 -56.12
CA SER A 694 2.30 0.88 -55.43
C SER A 694 3.57 1.37 -54.73
N ILE A 695 3.84 0.91 -53.50
CA ILE A 695 4.98 1.35 -52.68
C ILE A 695 6.30 0.75 -53.19
N LYS A 696 6.32 -0.54 -53.56
CA LYS A 696 7.50 -1.23 -54.09
C LYS A 696 7.10 -2.49 -54.83
N GLU A 697 7.75 -2.77 -55.97
CA GLU A 697 7.57 -4.01 -56.71
C GLU A 697 8.91 -4.54 -57.28
N GLY A 698 8.97 -5.85 -57.58
CA GLY A 698 10.15 -6.47 -58.15
C GLY A 698 10.18 -7.99 -58.09
N VAL A 699 11.08 -8.62 -58.85
CA VAL A 699 11.31 -10.07 -58.81
C VAL A 699 12.26 -10.41 -57.67
N LEU A 700 11.86 -11.32 -56.79
CA LEU A 700 12.68 -11.83 -55.68
C LEU A 700 12.63 -13.36 -55.63
N LYS A 701 13.64 -13.95 -55.00
CA LYS A 701 13.72 -15.40 -54.79
C LYS A 701 13.11 -15.79 -53.46
N ILE A 702 12.08 -16.64 -53.45
CA ILE A 702 11.38 -17.05 -52.22
C ILE A 702 11.48 -18.56 -51.98
N LYS A 703 11.54 -18.93 -50.69
CA LYS A 703 11.39 -20.30 -50.18
C LYS A 703 10.45 -20.31 -48.97
N GLU A 704 9.53 -21.28 -48.93
CA GLU A 704 8.50 -21.41 -47.89
C GLU A 704 8.73 -22.64 -46.99
N GLU A 705 8.49 -22.45 -45.69
CA GLU A 705 8.52 -23.49 -44.65
C GLU A 705 7.16 -23.55 -43.92
N PRO A 706 6.50 -24.72 -43.83
CA PRO A 706 6.92 -26.02 -44.35
C PRO A 706 6.73 -26.13 -45.88
N SER A 707 7.69 -26.76 -46.56
CA SER A 707 7.67 -26.88 -48.02
C SER A 707 6.57 -27.83 -48.51
N LYS A 708 5.80 -27.42 -49.53
CA LYS A 708 4.82 -28.31 -50.17
C LYS A 708 5.56 -29.43 -50.92
N ILE A 709 5.15 -30.68 -50.69
CA ILE A 709 5.77 -31.94 -51.15
C ILE A 709 6.12 -31.99 -52.65
N LEU A 710 5.51 -31.14 -53.48
CA LEU A 710 5.68 -31.13 -54.95
C LEU A 710 6.57 -29.99 -55.49
N SER A 711 6.91 -28.98 -54.69
CA SER A 711 7.87 -27.95 -55.07
C SER A 711 9.22 -28.29 -54.46
N GLY A 712 10.20 -28.66 -55.29
CA GLY A 712 11.55 -28.96 -54.84
C GLY A 712 12.08 -27.90 -53.86
N ASN A 713 12.94 -28.33 -52.92
CA ASN A 713 13.44 -27.57 -51.76
C ASN A 713 14.37 -26.38 -52.12
N LYS A 714 14.13 -25.72 -53.26
CA LYS A 714 14.94 -24.67 -53.91
C LYS A 714 14.16 -23.35 -53.92
N PHE A 715 14.90 -22.25 -53.90
CA PHE A 715 14.34 -20.90 -54.05
C PHE A 715 13.77 -20.70 -55.45
N GLN A 716 12.62 -20.03 -55.53
CA GLN A 716 11.91 -19.76 -56.79
C GLN A 716 11.77 -18.26 -57.03
N ASP A 717 11.94 -17.83 -58.27
CA ASP A 717 11.65 -16.47 -58.67
C ASP A 717 10.13 -16.22 -58.63
N ARG A 718 9.75 -15.12 -57.98
CA ARG A 718 8.37 -14.63 -57.90
C ARG A 718 8.36 -13.12 -57.95
N TYR A 719 7.26 -12.56 -58.42
CA TYR A 719 7.09 -11.11 -58.51
C TYR A 719 6.30 -10.62 -57.30
N PHE A 720 6.88 -9.67 -56.57
CA PHE A 720 6.32 -9.11 -55.34
C PHE A 720 5.81 -7.70 -55.62
N VAL A 721 4.66 -7.37 -55.02
CA VAL A 721 4.10 -6.01 -55.05
C VAL A 721 3.64 -5.65 -53.65
N LEU A 722 4.12 -4.51 -53.14
CA LEU A 722 3.73 -3.93 -51.86
C LEU A 722 2.71 -2.82 -52.10
N ARG A 723 1.48 -2.99 -51.62
CA ARG A 723 0.39 -2.03 -51.82
C ARG A 723 -0.64 -2.11 -50.70
N ASP A 724 -1.16 -0.97 -50.26
CA ASP A 724 -2.26 -0.85 -49.28
C ASP A 724 -2.05 -1.60 -47.95
N GLY A 725 -0.80 -1.69 -47.46
CA GLY A 725 -0.49 -2.45 -46.24
C GLY A 725 -0.46 -3.98 -46.43
N TYR A 726 -0.47 -4.44 -47.69
CA TYR A 726 -0.39 -5.85 -48.06
C TYR A 726 0.84 -6.15 -48.94
N LEU A 727 1.39 -7.34 -48.77
CA LEU A 727 2.39 -7.93 -49.66
C LEU A 727 1.71 -8.95 -50.57
N PHE A 728 1.72 -8.68 -51.87
CA PHE A 728 1.18 -9.54 -52.91
C PHE A 728 2.29 -10.33 -53.58
N LEU A 729 2.04 -11.62 -53.79
CA LEU A 729 2.93 -12.54 -54.48
C LEU A 729 2.27 -12.99 -55.78
N TYR A 730 2.93 -12.73 -56.91
CA TYR A 730 2.52 -13.15 -58.24
C TYR A 730 3.51 -14.17 -58.81
N LYS A 731 3.01 -15.04 -59.68
CA LYS A 731 3.85 -15.99 -60.42
C LYS A 731 4.92 -15.28 -61.25
N ASP A 732 4.54 -14.21 -61.94
CA ASP A 732 5.41 -13.32 -62.72
C ASP A 732 4.80 -11.92 -62.85
N SER A 733 5.53 -10.97 -63.43
CA SER A 733 5.09 -9.57 -63.58
C SER A 733 3.94 -9.35 -64.57
N LYS A 734 3.58 -10.36 -65.39
CA LYS A 734 2.48 -10.29 -66.35
C LYS A 734 1.20 -10.93 -65.81
N SER A 735 1.26 -11.53 -64.62
CA SER A 735 0.14 -12.24 -64.01
C SER A 735 -0.91 -11.26 -63.50
N SER A 736 -2.16 -11.41 -63.96
CA SER A 736 -3.26 -10.52 -63.56
C SER A 736 -3.89 -10.88 -62.20
N LYS A 737 -3.56 -12.05 -61.64
CA LYS A 737 -4.02 -12.52 -60.33
C LYS A 737 -2.82 -12.89 -59.48
N TYR A 738 -2.85 -12.50 -58.22
CA TYR A 738 -1.85 -12.90 -57.23
C TYR A 738 -2.08 -14.36 -56.80
N ASP A 739 -0.99 -15.06 -56.52
CA ASP A 739 -1.00 -16.40 -55.92
C ASP A 739 -1.31 -16.32 -54.42
N LYS A 740 -0.74 -15.31 -53.73
CA LYS A 740 -0.93 -15.09 -52.29
C LYS A 740 -0.92 -13.60 -51.93
N MET A 741 -1.59 -13.24 -50.84
CA MET A 741 -1.69 -11.89 -50.30
C MET A 741 -1.56 -11.96 -48.78
N PHE A 742 -0.79 -11.03 -48.19
CA PHE A 742 -0.53 -11.03 -46.75
C PHE A 742 -0.65 -9.65 -46.16
N SER A 743 -1.34 -9.56 -45.01
CA SER A 743 -1.37 -8.35 -44.22
C SER A 743 -0.03 -8.15 -43.53
N LEU A 744 0.61 -7.01 -43.77
CA LEU A 744 1.90 -6.68 -43.16
C LEU A 744 1.78 -6.54 -41.64
N ALA A 745 0.64 -6.10 -41.13
CA ALA A 745 0.38 -5.97 -39.68
C ALA A 745 0.42 -7.31 -38.95
N SER A 746 0.20 -8.42 -39.66
CA SER A 746 0.21 -9.79 -39.10
C SER A 746 1.56 -10.51 -39.22
N MET A 747 2.59 -9.84 -39.75
CA MET A 747 3.88 -10.46 -40.05
C MET A 747 5.03 -9.71 -39.39
N LYS A 748 6.06 -10.43 -38.95
CA LYS A 748 7.36 -9.85 -38.54
C LYS A 748 8.38 -10.04 -39.65
N PHE A 749 9.02 -8.97 -40.08
CA PHE A 749 10.07 -9.02 -41.09
C PHE A 749 11.45 -8.83 -40.45
N TYR A 750 12.36 -9.76 -40.73
CA TYR A 750 13.74 -9.72 -40.29
C TYR A 750 14.65 -9.50 -41.49
N LEU A 751 15.67 -8.67 -41.33
CA LEU A 751 16.84 -8.63 -42.17
C LEU A 751 17.66 -9.91 -41.95
N GLY A 752 17.90 -10.64 -43.02
CA GLY A 752 18.67 -11.88 -43.03
C GLY A 752 17.85 -13.11 -43.41
N VAL A 753 18.56 -14.20 -43.71
CA VAL A 753 17.99 -15.52 -44.00
C VAL A 753 18.86 -16.57 -43.33
N LYS A 754 18.22 -17.53 -42.66
CA LYS A 754 18.92 -18.58 -41.93
C LYS A 754 19.84 -19.38 -42.85
N LYS A 755 21.10 -19.60 -42.45
CA LYS A 755 22.09 -20.32 -43.29
C LYS A 755 21.64 -21.75 -43.60
N LYS A 756 20.90 -22.39 -42.68
CA LYS A 756 20.32 -23.73 -42.87
C LYS A 756 19.43 -23.84 -44.13
N MET A 757 18.86 -22.73 -44.59
CA MET A 757 17.98 -22.70 -45.76
C MET A 757 18.73 -22.74 -47.09
N LYS A 758 20.07 -22.57 -47.06
CA LYS A 758 20.97 -22.49 -48.22
C LYS A 758 20.51 -21.39 -49.20
N PRO A 759 20.45 -20.12 -48.76
CA PRO A 759 20.01 -19.04 -49.61
C PRO A 759 20.99 -18.80 -50.77
N PRO A 760 20.50 -18.42 -51.96
CA PRO A 760 21.33 -18.12 -53.12
C PRO A 760 22.20 -16.86 -52.95
N THR A 761 21.83 -15.96 -52.04
CA THR A 761 22.56 -14.73 -51.71
C THR A 761 22.58 -14.53 -50.19
N SER A 762 23.51 -13.71 -49.69
CA SER A 762 23.54 -13.29 -48.28
C SER A 762 22.56 -12.16 -47.97
N TRP A 763 21.98 -11.54 -48.99
CA TRP A 763 21.05 -10.42 -48.89
C TRP A 763 19.63 -10.95 -48.93
N GLY A 764 18.96 -11.00 -47.79
CA GLY A 764 17.61 -11.56 -47.74
C GLY A 764 16.75 -11.03 -46.60
N LEU A 765 15.46 -11.33 -46.66
CA LEU A 765 14.47 -11.00 -45.67
C LEU A 765 13.78 -12.28 -45.22
N THR A 766 13.53 -12.43 -43.92
CA THR A 766 12.73 -13.52 -43.40
C THR A 766 11.44 -12.96 -42.82
N ALA A 767 10.30 -13.42 -43.35
CA ALA A 767 8.98 -13.04 -42.88
C ALA A 767 8.38 -14.16 -42.02
N TYR A 768 8.03 -13.84 -40.78
CA TYR A 768 7.40 -14.72 -39.81
C TYR A 768 5.91 -14.40 -39.68
N SER A 769 5.09 -15.45 -39.73
CA SER A 769 3.68 -15.43 -39.33
C SER A 769 3.39 -16.70 -38.52
N GLU A 770 2.30 -16.74 -37.75
CA GLU A 770 1.96 -17.91 -36.92
C GLU A 770 1.85 -19.23 -37.70
N LYS A 771 1.58 -19.18 -39.01
CA LYS A 771 1.32 -20.36 -39.86
C LYS A 771 2.39 -20.63 -40.92
N HIS A 772 3.21 -19.63 -41.26
CA HIS A 772 4.15 -19.72 -42.38
C HIS A 772 5.42 -18.91 -42.12
N HIS A 773 6.57 -19.47 -42.50
CA HIS A 773 7.85 -18.75 -42.58
C HIS A 773 8.31 -18.66 -44.03
N TRP A 774 8.67 -17.47 -44.48
CA TRP A 774 9.26 -17.27 -45.80
C TRP A 774 10.64 -16.67 -45.73
N HIS A 775 11.51 -17.20 -46.59
CA HIS A 775 12.85 -16.70 -46.80
C HIS A 775 12.90 -16.09 -48.19
N ILE A 776 13.17 -14.80 -48.25
CA ILE A 776 13.19 -13.99 -49.46
C ILE A 776 14.63 -13.56 -49.69
N CYS A 777 15.15 -13.72 -50.90
CA CYS A 777 16.53 -13.36 -51.26
C CYS A 777 16.51 -12.26 -52.31
N CYS A 778 17.31 -11.24 -52.04
CA CYS A 778 17.56 -10.08 -52.88
C CYS A 778 18.88 -10.26 -53.63
N ASP A 779 19.06 -9.54 -54.72
CA ASP A 779 20.26 -9.54 -55.55
C ASP A 779 21.41 -8.69 -54.97
N SER A 780 21.07 -7.65 -54.19
CA SER A 780 22.03 -6.75 -53.56
C SER A 780 21.61 -6.30 -52.16
N LEU A 781 22.57 -5.81 -51.38
CA LEU A 781 22.33 -5.15 -50.09
C LEU A 781 21.41 -3.93 -50.25
N GLN A 782 21.59 -3.16 -51.32
CA GLN A 782 20.73 -2.01 -51.61
C GLN A 782 19.27 -2.45 -51.79
N THR A 783 19.02 -3.47 -52.60
CA THR A 783 17.68 -4.01 -52.82
C THR A 783 17.06 -4.54 -51.52
N GLN A 784 17.84 -5.24 -50.69
CA GLN A 784 17.40 -5.72 -49.39
C GLN A 784 16.96 -4.57 -48.46
N MET A 785 17.79 -3.53 -48.35
CA MET A 785 17.49 -2.36 -47.52
C MET A 785 16.30 -1.57 -48.07
N GLU A 786 16.16 -1.45 -49.40
CA GLU A 786 14.99 -0.85 -50.04
C GLU A 786 13.71 -1.61 -49.66
N TRP A 787 13.70 -2.93 -49.80
CA TRP A 787 12.54 -3.74 -49.43
C TRP A 787 12.22 -3.65 -47.94
N MET A 788 13.24 -3.72 -47.07
CA MET A 788 13.04 -3.60 -45.63
C MET A 788 12.45 -2.24 -45.24
N ALA A 789 12.99 -1.15 -45.78
CA ALA A 789 12.50 0.19 -45.50
C ALA A 789 11.04 0.37 -45.96
N ASN A 790 10.71 -0.07 -47.17
CA ASN A 790 9.35 0.03 -47.70
C ASN A 790 8.34 -0.82 -46.91
N VAL A 791 8.74 -2.03 -46.49
CA VAL A 791 7.90 -2.87 -45.62
C VAL A 791 7.69 -2.22 -44.26
N PHE A 792 8.74 -1.69 -43.63
CA PHE A 792 8.65 -1.02 -42.34
C PHE A 792 7.75 0.22 -42.40
N ILE A 793 7.92 1.06 -43.44
CA ILE A 793 7.07 2.24 -43.68
C ILE A 793 5.60 1.84 -43.88
N ALA A 794 5.35 0.78 -44.65
CA ALA A 794 4.00 0.29 -44.91
C ALA A 794 3.35 -0.37 -43.68
N GLN A 795 4.13 -1.00 -42.80
CA GLN A 795 3.65 -1.59 -41.55
C GLN A 795 3.16 -0.56 -40.54
N HIS A 796 3.72 0.64 -40.56
CA HIS A 796 3.45 1.70 -39.58
C HIS A 796 2.79 2.92 -40.19
N GLU A 797 2.20 2.81 -41.38
CA GLU A 797 1.47 3.91 -42.04
C GLU A 797 2.25 5.24 -42.13
N ASN A 798 3.58 5.18 -42.27
CA ASN A 798 4.54 6.31 -42.24
C ASN A 798 4.80 6.94 -40.85
N ASP A 799 4.22 6.43 -39.77
CA ASP A 799 4.61 6.74 -38.40
C ASP A 799 5.88 5.97 -38.06
N ILE A 800 7.05 6.42 -38.53
CA ILE A 800 8.32 5.66 -38.38
C ILE A 800 9.34 6.36 -37.47
N TRP A 801 9.01 7.55 -36.96
CA TRP A 801 9.80 8.24 -35.95
C TRP A 801 8.89 8.99 -34.97
N PRO A 802 9.30 9.13 -33.71
CA PRO A 802 8.49 9.80 -32.69
C PRO A 802 8.26 11.29 -33.01
N PRO A 803 7.06 11.84 -32.73
CA PRO A 803 6.77 13.24 -32.98
C PRO A 803 7.66 14.15 -32.12
N ALA A 804 8.28 15.15 -32.74
CA ALA A 804 9.18 16.07 -32.07
C ALA A 804 8.48 16.78 -30.90
N GLY A 805 9.02 16.65 -29.69
CA GLY A 805 8.58 17.43 -28.52
C GLY A 805 7.67 16.72 -27.51
N LYS A 806 7.54 15.39 -27.51
CA LYS A 806 7.00 14.70 -26.32
C LYS A 806 7.94 14.94 -25.13
N GLU A 807 7.44 15.56 -24.06
CA GLU A 807 8.15 15.65 -22.80
C GLU A 807 8.57 14.24 -22.36
N ARG A 808 9.84 14.10 -21.93
CA ARG A 808 10.34 12.88 -21.29
C ARG A 808 9.33 12.43 -20.23
N LYS A 809 8.73 11.25 -20.40
CA LYS A 809 8.28 10.47 -19.24
C LYS A 809 9.54 10.23 -18.42
N ARG A 810 9.69 10.95 -17.31
CA ARG A 810 10.89 10.86 -16.46
C ARG A 810 10.97 9.44 -15.92
N SER A 811 11.82 8.61 -16.53
CA SER A 811 12.33 7.41 -15.87
C SER A 811 13.14 7.87 -14.65
N ILE A 812 12.97 7.16 -13.52
CA ILE A 812 13.58 7.46 -12.22
C ILE A 812 15.07 7.08 -12.25
N THR A 813 15.84 7.63 -13.19
CA THR A 813 17.27 7.34 -13.35
C THR A 813 18.04 8.63 -13.64
N LYS A 814 17.87 9.65 -12.80
CA LYS A 814 18.93 10.63 -12.60
C LYS A 814 19.84 10.15 -11.47
N ASN A 815 21.07 9.80 -11.85
CA ASN A 815 22.22 9.35 -11.06
C ASN A 815 22.18 7.88 -10.60
N PRO A 816 22.89 6.96 -11.28
CA PRO A 816 23.33 5.73 -10.63
C PRO A 816 24.47 6.09 -9.68
N LYS A 817 24.16 6.69 -8.52
CA LYS A 817 24.99 6.43 -7.34
C LYS A 817 24.58 5.07 -6.80
N ILE A 818 25.01 4.03 -7.55
CA ILE A 818 25.01 2.66 -7.07
C ILE A 818 26.07 2.63 -5.97
N GLY A 819 25.62 2.68 -4.73
CA GLY A 819 26.47 2.42 -3.58
C GLY A 819 26.95 0.97 -3.62
N GLY A 820 28.19 0.79 -4.08
CA GLY A 820 29.07 -0.29 -3.65
C GLY A 820 29.13 -1.56 -4.52
N LEU A 821 30.08 -1.51 -5.48
CA LEU A 821 30.87 -2.58 -6.12
C LEU A 821 30.53 -2.90 -7.59
N PRO A 822 31.57 -3.01 -8.45
CA PRO A 822 31.41 -3.29 -9.87
C PRO A 822 30.88 -4.71 -10.06
N LEU A 823 29.82 -4.85 -10.85
CA LEU A 823 29.39 -6.16 -11.36
C LEU A 823 30.50 -6.67 -12.29
N ILE A 824 31.20 -7.72 -11.86
CA ILE A 824 32.08 -8.49 -12.74
C ILE A 824 31.15 -9.21 -13.74
N PRO A 825 31.33 -9.05 -15.06
CA PRO A 825 30.56 -9.80 -16.04
C PRO A 825 30.83 -11.29 -15.86
N ILE A 826 29.78 -12.09 -15.66
CA ILE A 826 29.87 -13.54 -15.69
C ILE A 826 30.10 -13.93 -17.16
N GLN A 827 31.37 -14.14 -17.53
CA GLN A 827 31.73 -14.68 -18.82
C GLN A 827 31.15 -16.09 -18.96
N HIS A 828 30.48 -16.33 -20.09
CA HIS A 828 30.08 -17.66 -20.55
C HIS A 828 31.23 -18.68 -20.42
N GLU A 829 31.01 -19.77 -19.69
CA GLU A 829 31.90 -20.92 -19.68
C GLU A 829 31.97 -21.56 -21.07
N ARG A 830 33.04 -21.26 -21.81
CA ARG A 830 33.60 -22.15 -22.83
C ARG A 830 35.11 -22.23 -22.69
N SER A 831 35.57 -23.03 -21.73
CA SER A 831 36.73 -23.94 -21.85
C SER A 831 37.23 -24.36 -20.46
N ALA A 832 36.86 -25.57 -20.06
CA ALA A 832 37.48 -26.29 -18.96
C ALA A 832 38.91 -26.73 -19.34
N THR A 833 39.82 -25.77 -19.49
CA THR A 833 41.27 -26.05 -19.62
C THR A 833 42.14 -24.87 -19.19
N LEU A 834 41.64 -23.64 -19.21
CA LEU A 834 42.42 -22.45 -18.78
C LEU A 834 42.51 -22.28 -17.24
N ALA A 835 41.55 -22.80 -16.48
CA ALA A 835 41.53 -22.68 -15.02
C ALA A 835 42.66 -23.47 -14.32
N ARG A 836 43.21 -24.52 -14.96
CA ARG A 836 44.35 -25.29 -14.41
C ARG A 836 45.70 -24.61 -14.63
N GLU A 837 45.81 -23.68 -15.58
CA GLU A 837 47.06 -22.97 -15.86
C GLU A 837 47.18 -21.66 -15.05
N ILE A 838 46.04 -20.99 -14.78
CA ILE A 838 45.98 -19.79 -13.93
C ILE A 838 46.22 -20.12 -12.44
N LEU A 839 45.78 -21.30 -11.97
CA LEU A 839 46.09 -21.79 -10.62
C LEU A 839 47.55 -22.23 -10.44
N ARG A 840 48.28 -22.51 -11.55
CA ARG A 840 49.72 -22.83 -11.51
C ARG A 840 50.60 -21.58 -11.53
N MET A 841 50.14 -20.49 -12.15
CA MET A 841 50.86 -19.20 -12.19
C MET A 841 50.63 -18.30 -10.96
N ARG A 842 49.52 -18.46 -10.22
CA ARG A 842 49.27 -17.72 -8.95
C ARG A 842 49.94 -18.34 -7.71
N GLY A 843 50.54 -19.52 -7.83
CA GLY A 843 51.29 -20.19 -6.75
C GLY A 843 52.73 -19.70 -6.56
N GLN A 844 53.22 -18.74 -7.34
CA GLN A 844 54.63 -18.29 -7.31
C GLN A 844 54.87 -16.85 -6.86
N ASN A 845 53.84 -16.04 -6.56
CA ASN A 845 54.00 -14.63 -6.16
C ASN A 845 53.57 -14.28 -4.73
N TRP A 846 53.64 -15.25 -3.80
CA TRP A 846 53.47 -14.99 -2.36
C TRP A 846 54.67 -15.45 -1.53
N LYS A 847 55.88 -15.01 -1.91
CA LYS A 847 57.08 -15.13 -1.07
C LYS A 847 57.79 -13.84 -0.68
N ASP A 848 57.37 -12.68 -1.16
CA ASP A 848 57.99 -11.41 -0.77
C ASP A 848 56.95 -10.40 -0.28
N CYS A 849 56.53 -10.55 0.98
CA CYS A 849 56.19 -9.46 1.91
C CYS A 849 55.76 -10.04 3.26
N SER A 850 56.69 -10.73 3.93
CA SER A 850 56.62 -11.03 5.35
C SER A 850 57.81 -10.35 6.04
N SER A 851 57.62 -9.10 6.44
CA SER A 851 58.49 -8.40 7.39
C SER A 851 57.70 -7.24 8.00
N VAL A 852 57.85 -7.06 9.31
CA VAL A 852 57.23 -6.05 10.18
C VAL A 852 55.83 -6.37 10.72
N LYS A 853 55.78 -7.32 11.66
CA LYS A 853 54.92 -7.23 12.86
C LYS A 853 55.50 -8.09 14.00
N SER A 854 56.30 -7.46 14.85
CA SER A 854 56.53 -7.88 16.24
C SER A 854 57.03 -6.66 17.04
N GLY A 855 56.41 -6.35 18.18
CA GLY A 855 56.86 -5.23 19.03
C GLY A 855 55.84 -4.58 19.98
N ILE A 856 55.41 -5.33 21.01
CA ILE A 856 55.28 -4.90 22.42
C ILE A 856 54.43 -3.63 22.75
N ARG A 857 53.38 -3.80 23.58
CA ARG A 857 53.27 -3.23 24.95
C ARG A 857 51.92 -3.57 25.61
N SER A 858 51.95 -4.59 26.46
CA SER A 858 51.31 -4.52 27.78
C SER A 858 52.31 -3.87 28.75
N TRP A 859 51.82 -3.06 29.71
CA TRP A 859 52.21 -2.97 31.13
C TRP A 859 51.63 -1.69 31.77
N GLY A 860 50.76 -1.89 32.77
CA GLY A 860 50.80 -1.18 34.06
C GLY A 860 50.03 0.13 34.23
N ILE A 861 48.85 0.05 34.87
CA ILE A 861 48.54 0.89 36.05
C ILE A 861 47.90 -0.02 37.11
N ALA A 862 48.55 -0.05 38.27
CA ALA A 862 48.10 -0.64 39.52
C ALA A 862 47.42 0.45 40.38
N ALA A 863 46.44 0.07 41.21
CA ALA A 863 46.27 0.45 42.62
C ALA A 863 44.80 0.39 43.06
N SER A 864 44.62 -0.16 44.27
CA SER A 864 43.43 -0.29 45.13
C SER A 864 42.27 -1.16 44.64
#